data_AF-A0A1Q9CXQ5-F1
#
_entry.id   AF-A0A1Q9CXQ5-F1
#
_cell.length_a   1.000
_cell.length_b   1.000
_cell.length_c   1.000
_cell.angle_alpha   90.00
_cell.angle_beta   90.00
_cell.angle_gamma   90.00
#
_symmetry.space_group_name_H-M   'P 1'
#
loop_
_entity.id
_entity.type
_entity.pdbx_description
1 polymer ?
#
loop_
_entity_poly.entity_id
_entity_poly.type
_entity_poly.pdbx_seq_one_letter_code
_entity_poly.pdbx_strand_id
1 'polypeptide(L)'
;MAEKRFEEEAWHGADDETWQEGQAWEEGADHAEGEEEEEEMEEAVVIIDNGSGLCKVGLSTDQMPKFIFNEVLGRPRALWKEKMQKQGKPMKDFYVADEIDASNRDKELIPETLNKGIRFVSQQTKATEGVRSVRLDAWFYIRRLSASDVLRALRETGSSSESLRKDVEQSMQHQKVYHVVIRGNDPKFMPFGKRDGQDLVTNYICEQMSFITEKVDQLLFEDLSEPSSIREAMADHAFNQMLEQYFLRGKHDREETLHLVSRLRGGGNLLHTCIKEGHLDTLRLLLDEFTPESQPGARWRASAEPLRPVGMYKCSAFHRAVFDGRPDCLAELVFWAKRYGHDITELRNVEERDIAGSQRGLTCLELSEQEGNLACYNVLAPLFGVPKKESARDAKSEQTLQLRPMNLESPSLTWEVMLGSVRDLKASDAYRGRDPSQMVLRLENLVFVDDPSEEQVDQLLAESSGMAALEANSCIWKTEKTALRFLAAVVGRLEMEASSRLPPRMPQKVHVSSPIAEDIPVEEGGQTDRQVVALLLRFAAACGKWPHFLGARNGLISRMQALRLASQDTQSHAATIAAIYATRLNSFLGHLPSDFDDEGLGEWLRKQELMPLARAVFSRFYNLDKLLAQEPEDVNQALDFAVAPFLKISLSAWFAAVPTADSADLWRTWSEALGSDEEVLKKQLAPALDFVLEAILRMQKALDPVCKQTSRLTQVASLGELVRSCVPAALFPRLPLTQARLERHWPIKPAQAPKKKLSLLTQTSALKPCTASGYASSQGQGFTKFITETPPCDKQA
;
A
#
# COMPACT_ATOMS: atom_id res chain seq x y z
N MET A 1 -60.35 70.56 -5.37
CA MET A 1 -58.90 70.47 -5.62
C MET A 1 -58.39 69.37 -4.72
N ALA A 2 -58.58 68.10 -5.09
CA ALA A 2 -57.82 67.30 -6.06
C ALA A 2 -56.59 66.65 -5.36
N GLU A 3 -56.45 65.33 -5.25
CA GLU A 3 -57.28 64.22 -5.70
C GLU A 3 -56.85 62.93 -4.95
N LYS A 4 -57.82 62.27 -4.29
CA LYS A 4 -58.11 60.81 -4.21
C LYS A 4 -56.97 59.80 -3.95
N ARG A 5 -57.13 58.74 -3.13
CA ARG A 5 -58.22 58.26 -2.26
C ARG A 5 -57.73 56.96 -1.57
N PHE A 6 -58.05 56.82 -0.27
CA PHE A 6 -58.68 55.68 0.42
C PHE A 6 -57.93 54.33 0.51
N GLU A 7 -57.92 53.58 1.62
CA GLU A 7 -58.66 53.50 2.90
C GLU A 7 -57.74 52.67 3.86
N GLU A 8 -57.43 53.00 5.12
CA GLU A 8 -58.28 53.02 6.34
C GLU A 8 -58.97 51.65 6.58
N GLU A 9 -58.81 50.94 7.71
CA GLU A 9 -59.21 51.31 9.08
C GLU A 9 -58.79 50.16 10.05
N ALA A 10 -58.18 50.40 11.22
CA ALA A 10 -58.84 50.60 12.55
C ALA A 10 -59.25 49.27 13.24
N TRP A 11 -59.15 49.02 14.56
CA TRP A 11 -59.12 49.88 15.76
C TRP A 11 -58.86 49.04 17.04
N HIS A 12 -58.31 49.69 18.07
CA HIS A 12 -58.44 49.57 19.56
C HIS A 12 -58.40 48.20 20.28
N GLY A 13 -57.89 48.05 21.50
CA GLY A 13 -57.37 48.92 22.58
C GLY A 13 -56.95 47.96 23.72
N ALA A 14 -55.78 48.10 24.34
CA ALA A 14 -55.53 48.86 25.57
C ALA A 14 -56.60 48.66 26.67
N ASP A 15 -56.26 47.86 27.69
CA ASP A 15 -56.20 48.23 29.13
C ASP A 15 -56.09 46.91 29.94
N ASP A 16 -55.04 46.59 30.68
CA ASP A 16 -54.43 47.18 31.90
C ASP A 16 -54.90 46.49 33.20
N GLU A 17 -53.92 46.27 34.07
CA GLU A 17 -53.95 46.05 35.52
C GLU A 17 -54.24 44.69 36.20
N THR A 18 -53.32 44.41 37.15
CA THR A 18 -53.45 43.80 38.51
C THR A 18 -52.90 42.40 38.81
N TRP A 19 -51.64 42.40 39.30
CA TRP A 19 -51.08 41.76 40.51
C TRP A 19 -51.81 40.58 41.18
N GLN A 20 -51.08 39.48 41.41
CA GLN A 20 -50.87 38.93 42.77
C GLN A 20 -49.73 37.90 42.85
N GLU A 21 -48.97 38.00 43.95
CA GLU A 21 -47.87 37.15 44.40
C GLU A 21 -48.32 35.72 44.78
N GLY A 22 -47.42 34.75 44.67
CA GLY A 22 -47.54 33.49 45.43
C GLY A 22 -46.60 32.35 45.03
N GLN A 23 -45.50 32.21 45.78
CA GLN A 23 -44.86 30.95 46.25
C GLN A 23 -44.32 29.95 45.17
N ALA A 24 -43.00 29.79 45.03
CA ALA A 24 -42.11 28.85 45.78
C ALA A 24 -42.30 27.37 45.37
N TRP A 25 -41.22 26.57 45.51
CA TRP A 25 -41.01 25.15 45.12
C TRP A 25 -40.51 24.98 43.67
N GLU A 26 -39.20 25.00 43.40
CA GLU A 26 -38.18 23.93 43.57
C GLU A 26 -38.41 22.65 42.73
N GLU A 27 -37.29 22.10 42.25
CA GLU A 27 -37.09 20.92 41.40
C GLU A 27 -37.28 21.19 39.89
N GLY A 28 -36.24 21.33 39.07
CA GLY A 28 -35.04 20.49 39.01
C GLY A 28 -35.03 19.82 37.64
N ALA A 29 -34.71 20.59 36.60
CA ALA A 29 -34.53 20.07 35.24
C ALA A 29 -33.20 20.60 34.72
N ASP A 30 -32.18 19.75 34.86
CA ASP A 30 -30.85 19.91 34.28
C ASP A 30 -30.98 20.05 32.76
N HIS A 31 -31.01 21.29 32.29
CA HIS A 31 -30.68 21.61 30.91
C HIS A 31 -29.16 21.50 30.77
N ALA A 32 -28.71 20.30 30.43
CA ALA A 32 -27.40 20.10 29.83
C ALA A 32 -27.39 20.88 28.50
N GLU A 33 -26.81 22.07 28.53
CA GLU A 33 -26.38 22.79 27.34
C GLU A 33 -25.41 21.86 26.61
N GLY A 34 -25.88 21.28 25.50
CA GLY A 34 -25.02 20.57 24.56
C GLY A 34 -24.05 21.57 23.98
N GLU A 35 -22.80 21.51 24.43
CA GLU A 35 -21.67 22.04 23.69
C GLU A 35 -21.73 21.39 22.30
N GLU A 36 -22.13 22.18 21.30
CA GLU A 36 -21.96 21.82 19.90
C GLU A 36 -20.45 21.62 19.69
N GLU A 37 -20.01 20.36 19.67
CA GLU A 37 -18.66 19.99 19.23
C GLU A 37 -18.49 20.56 17.82
N GLU A 38 -17.79 21.70 17.72
CA GLU A 38 -17.25 22.18 16.46
C GLU A 38 -16.43 21.04 15.89
N GLU A 39 -16.95 20.37 14.85
CA GLU A 39 -16.21 19.40 14.06
C GLU A 39 -14.95 20.10 13.54
N GLU A 40 -13.83 19.95 14.26
CA GLU A 40 -12.51 20.35 13.81
C GLU A 40 -12.25 19.60 12.50
N MET A 41 -12.55 20.26 11.37
CA MET A 41 -12.25 19.78 10.03
C MET A 41 -10.80 19.30 10.01
N GLU A 42 -10.59 17.99 9.85
CA GLU A 42 -9.26 17.38 9.74
C GLU A 42 -8.43 18.20 8.74
N GLU A 43 -7.40 18.89 9.24
CA GLU A 43 -6.55 19.73 8.40
C GLU A 43 -5.84 18.84 7.39
N ALA A 44 -6.37 18.82 6.16
CA ALA A 44 -5.77 18.26 4.97
C ALA A 44 -4.26 18.54 4.90
N VAL A 45 -3.41 17.50 4.94
CA VAL A 45 -1.95 17.69 4.77
C VAL A 45 -1.26 16.97 3.62
N VAL A 46 -0.38 17.74 2.97
CA VAL A 46 0.21 17.54 1.65
C VAL A 46 1.50 16.69 1.70
N ILE A 47 1.43 15.41 1.35
CA ILE A 47 2.54 14.45 1.13
C ILE A 47 3.25 14.74 -0.18
N ILE A 48 4.58 14.59 -0.25
CA ILE A 48 5.33 14.66 -1.51
C ILE A 48 6.16 13.38 -1.77
N ASP A 49 5.80 12.57 -2.76
CA ASP A 49 6.53 11.40 -3.30
C ASP A 49 7.34 11.81 -4.56
N ASN A 50 8.48 11.18 -4.81
CA ASN A 50 9.25 11.39 -6.06
C ASN A 50 9.57 10.09 -6.79
N GLY A 51 9.08 8.92 -6.35
CA GLY A 51 9.58 7.59 -6.76
C GLY A 51 9.57 7.21 -8.26
N SER A 52 9.12 8.07 -9.17
CA SER A 52 9.00 7.79 -10.61
C SER A 52 9.67 8.83 -11.53
N GLY A 53 10.49 9.75 -11.00
CA GLY A 53 11.01 10.89 -11.77
C GLY A 53 9.98 11.99 -12.03
N LEU A 54 8.89 11.98 -11.27
CA LEU A 54 7.82 12.97 -11.19
C LEU A 54 7.63 13.25 -9.71
N CYS A 55 7.54 14.52 -9.33
CA CYS A 55 7.12 14.88 -7.98
C CYS A 55 5.61 14.62 -7.88
N LYS A 56 5.14 13.96 -6.84
CA LYS A 56 3.72 13.63 -6.66
C LYS A 56 3.30 14.14 -5.30
N VAL A 57 2.14 14.77 -5.21
CA VAL A 57 1.71 15.47 -4.01
C VAL A 57 0.27 15.11 -3.66
N GLY A 58 -0.08 14.74 -2.43
CA GLY A 58 -1.44 14.26 -2.05
C GLY A 58 -1.80 14.57 -0.62
N LEU A 59 -3.07 14.53 -0.23
CA LEU A 59 -3.41 14.48 1.19
C LEU A 59 -3.14 13.10 1.77
N SER A 60 -2.89 13.07 3.07
CA SER A 60 -2.78 11.88 3.91
C SER A 60 -3.93 10.89 3.78
N THR A 61 -5.14 11.41 3.57
CA THR A 61 -6.38 10.65 3.46
C THR A 61 -6.66 10.15 2.05
N ASP A 62 -5.87 10.56 1.05
CA ASP A 62 -6.16 10.21 -0.34
C ASP A 62 -5.59 8.85 -0.75
N GLN A 63 -6.36 8.13 -1.56
CA GLN A 63 -5.90 6.89 -2.17
C GLN A 63 -4.87 7.09 -3.29
N MET A 64 -4.68 8.32 -3.78
CA MET A 64 -3.73 8.68 -4.84
C MET A 64 -3.19 10.10 -4.63
N PRO A 65 -1.97 10.42 -5.10
CA PRO A 65 -1.45 11.78 -5.00
C PRO A 65 -2.28 12.77 -5.84
N LYS A 66 -2.82 13.79 -5.18
CA LYS A 66 -3.55 14.95 -5.74
C LYS A 66 -2.86 15.72 -6.88
N PHE A 67 -1.54 15.67 -6.98
CA PHE A 67 -0.76 16.32 -8.03
C PHE A 67 0.37 15.41 -8.47
N ILE A 68 0.72 15.45 -9.75
CA ILE A 68 1.89 14.78 -10.31
C ILE A 68 2.55 15.81 -11.23
N PHE A 69 3.70 16.34 -10.83
CA PHE A 69 4.49 17.32 -11.56
C PHE A 69 5.20 16.63 -12.73
N ASN A 70 4.83 17.00 -13.96
CA ASN A 70 5.35 16.43 -15.21
C ASN A 70 6.74 16.95 -15.63
N GLU A 71 7.40 17.78 -14.82
CA GLU A 71 8.74 18.29 -15.13
C GLU A 71 9.83 17.33 -14.64
N VAL A 72 10.55 16.75 -15.60
CA VAL A 72 11.73 15.91 -15.40
C VAL A 72 12.92 16.76 -14.95
N LEU A 73 13.61 16.33 -13.88
CA LEU A 73 14.77 17.02 -13.30
C LEU A 73 16.13 16.59 -13.97
N GLY A 74 16.88 17.54 -14.61
CA GLY A 74 18.31 17.49 -15.11
C GLY A 74 18.54 17.09 -16.61
N ARG A 75 19.49 17.59 -17.47
CA ARG A 75 20.97 17.93 -17.49
C ARG A 75 21.33 18.89 -18.71
N PRO A 76 22.56 19.48 -18.82
CA PRO A 76 22.91 20.46 -19.88
C PRO A 76 23.05 19.92 -21.31
N ARG A 77 22.24 20.44 -22.23
CA ARG A 77 22.15 20.05 -23.65
C ARG A 77 23.36 20.50 -24.50
N ALA A 78 24.00 21.63 -24.16
CA ALA A 78 25.04 22.25 -24.98
C ALA A 78 26.35 21.43 -25.03
N LEU A 79 26.80 20.89 -23.89
CA LEU A 79 28.06 20.12 -23.80
C LEU A 79 27.94 18.72 -24.43
N TRP A 80 26.74 18.13 -24.44
CA TRP A 80 26.49 16.82 -25.05
C TRP A 80 26.37 16.89 -26.57
N LYS A 81 25.80 17.99 -27.09
CA LYS A 81 25.68 18.27 -28.52
C LYS A 81 27.07 18.31 -29.18
N GLU A 82 28.02 19.00 -28.56
CA GLU A 82 29.40 19.10 -29.06
C GLU A 82 30.13 17.74 -29.04
N LYS A 83 29.90 16.93 -28.00
CA LYS A 83 30.53 15.62 -27.84
C LYS A 83 29.98 14.57 -28.81
N MET A 84 28.67 14.57 -29.07
CA MET A 84 28.02 13.63 -29.99
C MET A 84 28.29 13.97 -31.46
N GLN A 85 28.37 15.26 -31.81
CA GLN A 85 28.84 15.70 -33.13
C GLN A 85 30.29 15.25 -33.40
N LYS A 86 31.18 15.35 -32.40
CA LYS A 86 32.56 14.85 -32.52
C LYS A 86 32.66 13.33 -32.68
N GLN A 87 31.61 12.55 -32.37
CA GLN A 87 31.60 11.09 -32.44
C GLN A 87 30.81 10.50 -33.61
N GLY A 88 30.23 11.33 -34.50
CA GLY A 88 29.60 10.89 -35.74
C GLY A 88 28.40 9.95 -35.59
N LYS A 89 27.75 9.91 -34.42
CA LYS A 89 26.58 9.04 -34.18
C LYS A 89 25.29 9.74 -34.61
N PRO A 90 24.39 9.08 -35.37
CA PRO A 90 23.12 9.67 -35.79
C PRO A 90 22.23 9.95 -34.57
N MET A 91 21.61 11.13 -34.58
CA MET A 91 20.77 11.64 -33.51
C MET A 91 19.49 10.79 -33.45
N LYS A 92 19.30 10.02 -32.37
CA LYS A 92 17.97 9.51 -31.99
C LYS A 92 17.28 10.60 -31.17
N ASP A 93 15.97 10.73 -31.33
CA ASP A 93 15.14 11.66 -30.56
C ASP A 93 15.06 11.24 -29.09
N PHE A 94 16.10 11.60 -28.34
CA PHE A 94 16.12 11.44 -26.89
C PHE A 94 15.44 12.66 -26.26
N TYR A 95 14.33 12.42 -25.56
CA TYR A 95 13.72 13.40 -24.66
C TYR A 95 14.68 13.64 -23.48
N VAL A 96 15.31 14.81 -23.45
CA VAL A 96 16.17 15.27 -22.36
C VAL A 96 15.73 16.69 -22.00
N ALA A 97 15.35 16.87 -20.73
CA ALA A 97 14.71 18.06 -20.17
C ALA A 97 15.63 19.30 -20.22
N ASP A 98 15.01 20.47 -20.42
CA ASP A 98 15.67 21.77 -20.35
C ASP A 98 15.82 22.24 -18.89
N GLU A 99 16.94 22.91 -18.62
CA GLU A 99 17.38 23.38 -17.30
C GLU A 99 16.58 24.60 -16.86
N ILE A 100 16.12 24.65 -15.59
CA ILE A 100 15.88 25.93 -14.92
C ILE A 100 17.16 26.26 -14.15
N ASP A 101 17.83 27.33 -14.56
CA ASP A 101 19.01 27.84 -13.89
C ASP A 101 18.61 28.40 -12.51
N ALA A 102 18.85 27.63 -11.44
CA ALA A 102 18.68 28.05 -10.05
C ALA A 102 19.58 29.27 -9.68
N SER A 103 20.42 29.76 -10.59
CA SER A 103 21.30 30.90 -10.34
C SER A 103 20.57 32.24 -10.11
N ASN A 104 19.25 32.33 -10.37
CA ASN A 104 18.51 33.59 -10.20
C ASN A 104 17.16 33.52 -9.47
N ARG A 105 16.65 32.33 -9.10
CA ARG A 105 15.39 32.21 -8.34
C ARG A 105 15.65 31.31 -7.12
N ASP A 106 15.21 31.75 -5.95
CA ASP A 106 15.25 31.02 -4.66
C ASP A 106 16.61 30.93 -3.95
N LYS A 107 17.48 31.95 -4.08
CA LYS A 107 18.82 31.97 -3.45
C LYS A 107 18.77 31.83 -1.94
N GLU A 108 17.76 32.40 -1.30
CA GLU A 108 17.61 32.34 0.16
C GLU A 108 16.82 31.11 0.61
N LEU A 109 15.80 30.70 -0.15
CA LEU A 109 14.84 29.68 0.27
C LEU A 109 15.42 28.26 0.25
N ILE A 110 16.31 27.95 -0.69
CA ILE A 110 16.97 26.63 -0.78
C ILE A 110 17.86 26.35 0.44
N PRO A 111 18.85 27.21 0.79
CA PRO A 111 19.66 27.01 2.01
C PRO A 111 18.79 26.90 3.27
N GLU A 112 17.72 27.68 3.31
CA GLU A 112 16.79 27.73 4.41
C GLU A 112 15.96 26.44 4.57
N THR A 113 15.51 25.83 3.48
CA THR A 113 14.85 24.51 3.50
C THR A 113 15.85 23.40 3.78
N LEU A 114 17.07 23.47 3.27
CA LEU A 114 18.12 22.50 3.62
C LEU A 114 18.47 22.52 5.11
N ASN A 115 18.41 23.69 5.76
CA ASN A 115 18.75 23.86 7.17
C ASN A 115 17.58 23.55 8.11
N LYS A 116 16.37 24.02 7.77
CA LYS A 116 15.19 23.91 8.66
C LYS A 116 14.19 22.83 8.24
N GLY A 117 14.32 22.28 7.04
CA GLY A 117 13.39 21.29 6.52
C GLY A 117 13.58 19.92 7.15
N ILE A 118 12.48 19.18 7.28
CA ILE A 118 12.47 17.77 7.66
C ILE A 118 13.23 16.99 6.59
N ARG A 119 14.27 16.29 7.03
CA ARG A 119 15.16 15.53 6.17
C ARG A 119 14.77 14.06 6.13
N PHE A 120 14.55 13.51 4.95
CA PHE A 120 14.38 12.07 4.74
C PHE A 120 15.14 11.57 3.50
N VAL A 121 15.43 10.27 3.46
CA VAL A 121 16.08 9.63 2.31
C VAL A 121 14.99 9.04 1.43
N SER A 122 14.97 9.41 0.15
CA SER A 122 14.30 8.60 -0.87
C SER A 122 15.35 7.78 -1.61
N GLN A 123 15.08 6.49 -1.76
CA GLN A 123 15.87 5.61 -2.61
C GLN A 123 15.09 5.41 -3.90
N GLN A 124 15.64 5.92 -5.01
CA GLN A 124 15.02 5.74 -6.32
C GLN A 124 15.92 4.96 -7.25
N THR A 125 15.28 4.05 -7.97
CA THR A 125 15.87 3.35 -9.11
C THR A 125 15.15 3.83 -10.36
N LYS A 126 15.85 4.57 -11.21
CA LYS A 126 15.34 4.94 -12.53
C LYS A 126 15.78 3.87 -13.53
N ALA A 127 14.83 3.21 -14.18
CA ALA A 127 15.13 2.43 -15.37
C ALA A 127 15.42 3.42 -16.51
N THR A 128 16.63 3.41 -17.02
CA THR A 128 17.00 4.11 -18.26
C THR A 128 17.05 3.07 -19.36
N GLU A 129 16.23 3.21 -20.41
CA GLU A 129 16.24 2.29 -21.55
C GLU A 129 17.67 2.08 -22.08
N GLY A 130 18.13 0.83 -22.07
CA GLY A 130 19.42 0.41 -22.63
C GLY A 130 20.67 0.74 -21.79
N VAL A 131 20.53 1.23 -20.54
CA VAL A 131 21.66 1.43 -19.60
C VAL A 131 21.27 0.92 -18.21
N ARG A 132 22.19 0.20 -17.54
CA ARG A 132 22.05 -0.29 -16.15
C ARG A 132 21.33 0.74 -15.28
N SER A 133 20.29 0.31 -14.55
CA SER A 133 19.51 1.18 -13.66
C SER A 133 20.44 1.94 -12.71
N VAL A 134 20.50 3.26 -12.82
CA VAL A 134 21.32 4.08 -11.93
C VAL A 134 20.51 4.38 -10.68
N ARG A 135 21.06 4.00 -9.52
CA ARG A 135 20.53 4.30 -8.20
C ARG A 135 20.75 5.79 -7.91
N LEU A 136 19.68 6.49 -7.54
CA LEU A 136 19.76 7.85 -7.02
C LEU A 136 19.28 7.80 -5.56
N ASP A 137 20.25 7.80 -4.65
CA ASP A 137 19.98 8.11 -3.25
C ASP A 137 19.90 9.64 -3.15
N ALA A 138 18.69 10.14 -2.90
CA ALA A 138 18.43 11.57 -2.80
C ALA A 138 17.88 11.90 -1.41
N TRP A 139 18.44 12.93 -0.82
CA TRP A 139 17.94 13.51 0.41
C TRP A 139 16.87 14.52 0.08
N PHE A 140 15.69 14.33 0.64
CA PHE A 140 14.57 15.24 0.53
C PHE A 140 14.57 16.09 1.79
N TYR A 141 14.39 17.39 1.60
CA TYR A 141 14.22 18.38 2.64
C TYR A 141 12.87 19.03 2.40
N ILE A 142 11.90 18.79 3.26
CA ILE A 142 10.57 19.40 3.17
C ILE A 142 10.44 20.44 4.27
N ARG A 143 10.09 21.66 3.91
CA ARG A 143 9.83 22.74 4.87
C ARG A 143 8.50 23.41 4.55
N ARG A 144 7.63 23.58 5.55
CA ARG A 144 6.45 24.45 5.41
C ARG A 144 6.89 25.90 5.24
N LEU A 145 6.38 26.57 4.22
CA LEU A 145 6.63 27.98 3.99
C LEU A 145 5.62 28.83 4.77
N SER A 146 6.12 29.91 5.38
CA SER A 146 5.25 30.98 5.86
C SER A 146 4.76 31.85 4.69
N ALA A 147 3.68 32.60 4.89
CA ALA A 147 3.28 33.63 3.91
C ALA A 147 4.43 34.60 3.63
N SER A 148 5.20 34.97 4.66
CA SER A 148 6.41 35.79 4.49
C SER A 148 7.48 35.13 3.62
N ASP A 149 7.67 33.81 3.69
CA ASP A 149 8.62 33.07 2.85
C ASP A 149 8.19 33.09 1.39
N VAL A 150 6.90 32.84 1.12
CA VAL A 150 6.34 32.86 -0.24
C VAL A 150 6.40 34.27 -0.84
N LEU A 151 6.01 35.28 -0.07
CA LEU A 151 6.09 36.68 -0.52
C LEU A 151 7.52 37.15 -0.73
N ARG A 152 8.47 36.67 0.06
CA ARG A 152 9.91 36.92 -0.14
C ARG A 152 10.38 36.27 -1.45
N ALA A 153 10.05 35.01 -1.70
CA ALA A 153 10.37 34.33 -2.96
C ALA A 153 9.73 35.01 -4.18
N LEU A 154 8.45 35.42 -4.08
CA LEU A 154 7.75 36.15 -5.15
C LEU A 154 8.41 37.51 -5.45
N ARG A 155 8.86 38.24 -4.42
CA ARG A 155 9.62 39.49 -4.61
C ARG A 155 10.94 39.26 -5.34
N GLU A 156 11.65 38.17 -5.06
CA GLU A 156 12.88 37.79 -5.79
C GLU A 156 12.60 37.51 -7.28
N THR A 157 11.40 37.05 -7.64
CA THR A 157 10.98 36.84 -9.03
C THR A 157 10.49 38.11 -9.75
N GLY A 158 10.44 39.26 -9.06
CA GLY A 158 9.90 40.51 -9.60
C GLY A 158 8.38 40.67 -9.48
N SER A 159 7.69 39.72 -8.84
CA SER A 159 6.24 39.78 -8.61
C SER A 159 5.96 40.44 -7.26
N SER A 160 5.58 41.73 -7.26
CA SER A 160 5.43 42.52 -6.02
C SER A 160 4.18 43.40 -5.98
N SER A 161 3.03 42.93 -6.48
CA SER A 161 1.78 43.67 -6.29
C SER A 161 1.22 43.49 -4.87
N GLU A 162 0.69 44.57 -4.30
CA GLU A 162 0.03 44.55 -2.99
C GLU A 162 -1.24 43.69 -2.98
N SER A 163 -1.89 43.54 -4.14
CA SER A 163 -3.03 42.62 -4.31
C SER A 163 -2.61 41.15 -4.15
N LEU A 164 -1.54 40.75 -4.86
CA LEU A 164 -0.96 39.41 -4.77
C LEU A 164 -0.52 39.10 -3.33
N ARG A 165 -0.03 40.10 -2.61
CA ARG A 165 0.32 39.95 -1.20
C ARG A 165 -0.86 39.52 -0.34
N LYS A 166 -1.97 40.25 -0.45
CA LYS A 166 -3.20 39.94 0.30
C LYS A 166 -3.77 38.60 -0.10
N ASP A 167 -3.76 38.28 -1.39
CA ASP A 167 -4.26 37.00 -1.91
C ASP A 167 -3.43 35.82 -1.40
N VAL A 168 -2.09 35.95 -1.35
CA VAL A 168 -1.19 34.93 -0.79
C VAL A 168 -1.37 34.80 0.72
N GLU A 169 -1.42 35.91 1.45
CA GLU A 169 -1.64 35.88 2.91
C GLU A 169 -2.99 35.24 3.26
N GLN A 170 -4.06 35.61 2.55
CA GLN A 170 -5.40 35.04 2.73
C GLN A 170 -5.46 33.57 2.31
N SER A 171 -4.89 33.21 1.16
CA SER A 171 -4.87 31.81 0.71
C SER A 171 -4.08 30.92 1.67
N MET A 172 -2.96 31.41 2.20
CA MET A 172 -2.13 30.65 3.12
C MET A 172 -2.66 30.59 4.57
N GLN A 173 -3.69 31.37 4.91
CA GLN A 173 -4.47 31.16 6.13
C GLN A 173 -5.26 29.85 6.06
N HIS A 174 -5.69 29.46 4.86
CA HIS A 174 -6.49 28.26 4.62
C HIS A 174 -5.70 27.12 3.95
N GLN A 175 -4.49 27.39 3.44
CA GLN A 175 -3.70 26.43 2.68
C GLN A 175 -2.24 26.39 3.15
N LYS A 176 -1.75 25.19 3.45
CA LYS A 176 -0.35 24.97 3.85
C LYS A 176 0.51 24.81 2.59
N VAL A 177 1.55 25.63 2.46
CA VAL A 177 2.52 25.55 1.36
C VAL A 177 3.81 24.90 1.86
N TYR A 178 4.37 23.97 1.09
CA TYR A 178 5.65 23.31 1.42
C TYR A 178 6.67 23.53 0.30
N HIS A 179 7.91 23.81 0.68
CA HIS A 179 9.07 23.86 -0.18
C HIS A 179 9.87 22.56 -0.04
N VAL A 180 10.13 21.90 -1.16
CA VAL A 180 10.90 20.66 -1.21
C VAL A 180 12.21 20.89 -1.94
N VAL A 181 13.31 20.64 -1.24
CA VAL A 181 14.64 20.60 -1.85
C VAL A 181 15.09 19.15 -1.92
N ILE A 182 15.48 18.71 -3.11
CA ILE A 182 16.01 17.37 -3.33
C ILE A 182 17.49 17.49 -3.61
N ARG A 183 18.30 16.83 -2.78
CA ARG A 183 19.76 16.83 -2.89
C ARG A 183 20.25 15.42 -3.17
N GLY A 184 20.59 15.15 -4.43
CA GLY A 184 21.23 13.88 -4.82
C GLY A 184 22.67 13.87 -4.32
N ASN A 185 23.00 13.07 -3.29
CA ASN A 185 24.33 13.12 -2.66
C ASN A 185 24.72 11.80 -1.98
N ASP A 186 25.09 10.79 -2.78
CA ASP A 186 26.06 9.78 -2.31
C ASP A 186 27.33 9.82 -3.18
N PRO A 187 28.46 10.30 -2.62
CA PRO A 187 29.76 10.33 -3.30
C PRO A 187 30.27 8.96 -3.77
N LYS A 188 29.79 7.84 -3.20
CA LYS A 188 30.19 6.48 -3.58
C LYS A 188 29.56 6.00 -4.89
N PHE A 189 28.48 6.66 -5.35
CA PHE A 189 27.72 6.27 -6.54
C PHE A 189 27.77 7.32 -7.68
N MET A 190 28.56 8.39 -7.50
CA MET A 190 28.83 9.41 -8.52
C MET A 190 30.21 9.14 -9.16
N PRO A 191 30.36 9.20 -10.50
CA PRO A 191 31.67 9.07 -11.13
C PRO A 191 32.60 10.18 -10.63
N PHE A 192 33.83 9.80 -10.23
CA PHE A 192 34.86 10.70 -9.71
C PHE A 192 35.02 11.95 -10.60
N GLY A 193 34.74 13.15 -10.07
CA GLY A 193 35.14 14.41 -10.72
C GLY A 193 34.18 15.61 -10.65
N LYS A 194 32.95 15.51 -10.12
CA LYS A 194 32.06 16.67 -9.90
C LYS A 194 31.54 16.67 -8.46
N ARG A 195 31.95 17.67 -7.67
CA ARG A 195 31.76 17.73 -6.20
C ARG A 195 30.58 18.55 -5.72
N ASP A 196 29.83 19.20 -6.59
CA ASP A 196 28.72 20.05 -6.13
C ASP A 196 27.40 19.31 -6.39
N GLY A 197 26.84 18.78 -5.29
CA GLY A 197 25.51 18.16 -5.30
C GLY A 197 24.49 19.16 -5.83
N GLN A 198 23.69 18.74 -6.81
CA GLN A 198 22.70 19.60 -7.43
C GLN A 198 21.43 19.59 -6.57
N ASP A 199 21.00 20.77 -6.14
CA ASP A 199 19.74 20.97 -5.45
C ASP A 199 18.64 21.14 -6.53
N LEU A 200 17.60 20.31 -6.45
CA LEU A 200 16.46 20.32 -7.36
C LEU A 200 15.25 20.88 -6.61
N VAL A 201 14.64 21.94 -7.16
CA VAL A 201 13.44 22.61 -6.62
C VAL A 201 12.25 22.31 -7.52
N THR A 202 11.12 21.95 -6.92
CA THR A 202 9.86 21.71 -7.65
C THR A 202 9.03 22.99 -7.70
N ASN A 203 8.60 23.40 -8.91
CA ASN A 203 7.73 24.57 -9.13
C ASN A 203 6.34 24.36 -8.52
N TYR A 204 6.15 24.72 -7.24
CA TYR A 204 4.85 24.56 -6.54
C TYR A 204 3.97 25.81 -6.57
N ILE A 205 4.44 26.94 -7.11
CA ILE A 205 3.73 28.22 -6.97
C ILE A 205 2.56 28.40 -7.96
N CYS A 206 2.30 27.47 -8.91
CA CYS A 206 1.35 27.76 -10.00
C CYS A 206 0.07 26.92 -10.17
N GLU A 207 -0.21 25.77 -9.54
CA GLU A 207 -1.34 24.94 -10.07
C GLU A 207 -2.23 24.23 -9.04
N GLN A 208 -3.48 24.70 -8.95
CA GLN A 208 -4.63 24.09 -8.24
C GLN A 208 -5.35 23.03 -9.09
N MET A 209 -4.73 21.87 -9.30
CA MET A 209 -5.33 20.76 -10.07
C MET A 209 -6.01 19.67 -9.22
N SER A 210 -5.71 19.57 -7.94
CA SER A 210 -6.27 18.55 -7.05
C SER A 210 -7.78 18.65 -6.87
N PHE A 211 -8.28 19.87 -6.67
CA PHE A 211 -9.70 20.13 -6.52
C PHE A 211 -10.50 19.65 -7.74
N ILE A 212 -9.95 19.82 -8.94
CA ILE A 212 -10.58 19.35 -10.18
C ILE A 212 -10.60 17.82 -10.22
N THR A 213 -9.48 17.16 -9.89
CA THR A 213 -9.42 15.70 -9.84
C THR A 213 -10.37 15.10 -8.80
N GLU A 214 -10.40 15.64 -7.58
CA GLU A 214 -11.31 15.19 -6.50
C GLU A 214 -12.76 15.37 -6.90
N LYS A 215 -13.12 16.51 -7.48
CA LYS A 215 -14.49 16.77 -7.89
C LYS A 215 -14.91 15.88 -9.07
N VAL A 216 -13.99 15.58 -9.98
CA VAL A 216 -14.18 14.62 -11.07
C VAL A 216 -14.35 13.20 -10.52
N ASP A 217 -13.54 12.79 -9.54
CA ASP A 217 -13.64 11.49 -8.90
C ASP A 217 -14.98 11.33 -8.18
N GLN A 218 -15.39 12.31 -7.38
CA GLN A 218 -16.67 12.34 -6.68
C GLN A 218 -17.83 12.22 -7.66
N LEU A 219 -17.85 13.08 -8.69
CA LEU A 219 -19.02 13.20 -9.57
C LEU A 219 -19.10 12.14 -10.67
N LEU A 220 -17.96 11.60 -11.13
CA LEU A 220 -17.93 10.67 -12.27
C LEU A 220 -17.59 9.24 -11.89
N PHE A 221 -16.98 8.97 -10.73
CA PHE A 221 -16.49 7.62 -10.37
C PHE A 221 -17.20 6.98 -9.18
N GLU A 222 -17.89 7.72 -8.31
CA GLU A 222 -18.58 7.14 -7.14
C GLU A 222 -19.73 6.20 -7.55
N ASP A 223 -20.44 6.52 -8.62
CA ASP A 223 -21.54 5.70 -9.13
C ASP A 223 -21.42 5.44 -10.64
N LEU A 224 -20.42 4.64 -11.01
CA LEU A 224 -20.22 4.21 -12.40
C LEU A 224 -21.30 3.25 -12.89
N SER A 225 -22.09 2.65 -12.00
CA SER A 225 -23.20 1.78 -12.36
C SER A 225 -24.39 2.54 -12.93
N GLU A 226 -24.55 3.82 -12.56
CA GLU A 226 -25.68 4.65 -12.98
C GLU A 226 -25.27 5.69 -14.03
N PRO A 227 -25.64 5.51 -15.32
CA PRO A 227 -25.36 6.50 -16.36
C PRO A 227 -26.01 7.86 -16.11
N SER A 228 -27.14 7.92 -15.38
CA SER A 228 -27.82 9.16 -14.98
C SER A 228 -26.87 10.11 -14.28
N SER A 229 -26.10 9.60 -13.31
CA SER A 229 -25.22 10.37 -12.44
C SER A 229 -24.14 11.09 -13.24
N ILE A 230 -23.59 10.45 -14.29
CA ILE A 230 -22.62 11.08 -15.20
C ILE A 230 -23.29 12.21 -16.02
N ARG A 231 -24.51 12.01 -16.50
CA ARG A 231 -25.23 13.07 -17.24
C ARG A 231 -25.53 14.26 -16.34
N GLU A 232 -26.00 14.01 -15.12
CA GLU A 232 -26.30 15.05 -14.14
C GLU A 232 -25.04 15.83 -13.78
N ALA A 233 -23.93 15.15 -13.52
CA ALA A 233 -22.63 15.78 -13.29
C ALA A 233 -22.19 16.66 -14.48
N MET A 234 -22.30 16.16 -15.72
CA MET A 234 -21.91 16.90 -16.93
C MET A 234 -22.89 18.03 -17.31
N ALA A 235 -24.13 17.96 -16.82
CA ALA A 235 -25.13 19.01 -16.95
C ALA A 235 -24.94 20.13 -15.93
N ASP A 236 -24.26 19.87 -14.80
CA ASP A 236 -23.94 20.89 -13.81
C ASP A 236 -23.07 22.01 -14.41
N HIS A 237 -23.57 23.25 -14.31
CA HIS A 237 -22.94 24.39 -14.95
C HIS A 237 -21.57 24.70 -14.33
N ALA A 238 -21.44 24.58 -13.01
CA ALA A 238 -20.21 24.89 -12.29
C ALA A 238 -19.13 23.85 -12.62
N PHE A 239 -19.48 22.56 -12.63
CA PHE A 239 -18.58 21.49 -13.03
C PHE A 239 -18.11 21.65 -14.48
N ASN A 240 -19.03 21.93 -15.40
CA ASN A 240 -18.68 22.14 -16.80
C ASN A 240 -17.76 23.37 -16.99
N GLN A 241 -18.02 24.47 -16.29
CA GLN A 241 -17.15 25.65 -16.32
C GLN A 241 -15.77 25.34 -15.74
N MET A 242 -15.68 24.54 -14.69
CA MET A 242 -14.42 24.07 -14.12
C MET A 242 -13.62 23.23 -15.14
N LEU A 243 -14.28 22.32 -15.87
CA LEU A 243 -13.64 21.53 -16.93
C LEU A 243 -13.14 22.41 -18.08
N GLU A 244 -13.91 23.42 -18.48
CA GLU A 244 -13.51 24.39 -19.50
C GLU A 244 -12.26 25.17 -19.06
N GLN A 245 -12.25 25.68 -17.83
CA GLN A 245 -11.09 26.38 -17.28
C GLN A 245 -9.85 25.47 -17.19
N TYR A 246 -10.03 24.19 -16.82
CA TYR A 246 -8.94 23.22 -16.83
C TYR A 246 -8.37 23.04 -18.24
N PHE A 247 -9.24 22.86 -19.23
CA PHE A 247 -8.86 22.73 -20.63
C PHE A 247 -8.12 23.95 -21.16
N LEU A 248 -8.61 25.16 -20.87
CA LEU A 248 -8.00 26.41 -21.33
C LEU A 248 -6.58 26.62 -20.78
N ARG A 249 -6.24 26.03 -19.63
CA ARG A 249 -4.87 26.06 -19.08
C ARG A 249 -3.88 25.15 -19.81
N GLY A 250 -4.37 24.16 -20.55
CA GLY A 250 -3.53 23.30 -21.39
C GLY A 250 -2.95 24.06 -22.58
N LYS A 251 -1.84 23.57 -23.14
CA LYS A 251 -1.35 24.10 -24.42
C LYS A 251 -2.16 23.52 -25.57
N HIS A 252 -2.82 24.38 -26.34
CA HIS A 252 -3.70 24.00 -27.46
C HIS A 252 -2.94 23.72 -28.77
N ASP A 253 -1.61 23.84 -28.77
CA ASP A 253 -0.79 23.63 -29.96
C ASP A 253 -0.52 22.15 -30.24
N ARG A 254 -0.71 21.26 -29.25
CA ARG A 254 -0.53 19.81 -29.39
C ARG A 254 -1.65 19.03 -28.72
N GLU A 255 -2.13 17.98 -29.38
CA GLU A 255 -3.19 17.11 -28.83
C GLU A 255 -2.77 16.45 -27.51
N GLU A 256 -1.48 16.15 -27.35
CA GLU A 256 -0.89 15.51 -26.17
C GLU A 256 -0.92 16.41 -24.93
N THR A 257 -0.88 17.73 -25.12
CA THR A 257 -0.81 18.74 -24.05
C THR A 257 -2.19 19.30 -23.67
N LEU A 258 -3.26 18.83 -24.31
CA LEU A 258 -4.62 19.20 -23.91
C LEU A 258 -4.92 18.65 -22.51
N HIS A 259 -5.42 19.53 -21.66
CA HIS A 259 -5.92 19.23 -20.33
C HIS A 259 -7.38 18.76 -20.45
N LEU A 260 -7.59 17.45 -20.54
CA LEU A 260 -8.93 16.85 -20.62
C LEU A 260 -9.24 16.07 -19.36
N VAL A 261 -10.51 16.04 -18.97
CA VAL A 261 -11.00 15.29 -17.80
C VAL A 261 -10.68 13.79 -17.91
N SER A 262 -10.76 13.25 -19.14
CA SER A 262 -10.38 11.88 -19.48
C SER A 262 -8.91 11.52 -19.15
N ARG A 263 -8.07 12.51 -18.84
CA ARG A 263 -6.62 12.38 -18.66
C ARG A 263 -6.14 12.66 -17.24
N LEU A 264 -7.04 13.00 -16.31
CA LEU A 264 -6.70 13.38 -14.93
C LEU A 264 -6.13 12.22 -14.08
N ARG A 265 -6.24 10.96 -14.52
CA ARG A 265 -5.73 9.79 -13.79
C ARG A 265 -4.55 9.10 -14.50
N GLY A 266 -3.43 8.96 -13.78
CA GLY A 266 -2.15 8.43 -14.29
C GLY A 266 -2.08 6.91 -14.54
N GLY A 267 -3.20 6.18 -14.52
CA GLY A 267 -3.21 4.72 -14.61
C GLY A 267 -4.33 4.12 -15.48
N GLY A 268 -5.45 4.82 -15.61
CA GLY A 268 -6.62 4.43 -16.40
C GLY A 268 -7.60 5.59 -16.42
N ASN A 269 -8.39 5.68 -17.49
CA ASN A 269 -9.44 6.70 -17.61
C ASN A 269 -10.82 6.12 -17.21
N LEU A 270 -11.83 6.99 -17.18
CA LEU A 270 -13.21 6.62 -16.87
C LEU A 270 -13.72 5.42 -17.70
N LEU A 271 -13.36 5.42 -18.98
CA LEU A 271 -13.70 4.36 -19.94
C LEU A 271 -13.06 3.01 -19.56
N HIS A 272 -11.79 3.00 -19.15
CA HIS A 272 -11.11 1.79 -18.68
C HIS A 272 -11.75 1.22 -17.42
N THR A 273 -12.17 2.07 -16.48
CA THR A 273 -12.87 1.61 -15.28
C THR A 273 -14.21 0.99 -15.64
N CYS A 274 -15.00 1.62 -16.52
CA CYS A 274 -16.26 1.06 -17.00
C CYS A 274 -16.08 -0.33 -17.63
N ILE A 275 -15.05 -0.49 -18.46
CA ILE A 275 -14.72 -1.78 -19.09
C ILE A 275 -14.34 -2.83 -18.04
N LYS A 276 -13.41 -2.48 -17.15
CA LYS A 276 -12.91 -3.40 -16.12
C LYS A 276 -14.04 -3.92 -15.24
N GLU A 277 -14.88 -3.02 -14.75
CA GLU A 277 -15.99 -3.34 -13.85
C GLU A 277 -17.23 -3.87 -14.60
N GLY A 278 -17.29 -3.74 -15.93
CA GLY A 278 -18.37 -4.27 -16.76
C GLY A 278 -19.62 -3.38 -16.82
N HIS A 279 -19.47 -2.08 -16.65
CA HIS A 279 -20.58 -1.11 -16.73
C HIS A 279 -20.89 -0.73 -18.18
N LEU A 280 -21.57 -1.65 -18.88
CA LEU A 280 -21.85 -1.53 -20.32
C LEU A 280 -22.70 -0.29 -20.67
N ASP A 281 -23.71 0.05 -19.88
CA ASP A 281 -24.59 1.18 -20.19
C ASP A 281 -23.89 2.52 -19.98
N THR A 282 -23.04 2.62 -18.96
CA THR A 282 -22.17 3.77 -18.71
C THR A 282 -21.12 3.91 -19.81
N LEU A 283 -20.54 2.80 -20.27
CA LEU A 283 -19.66 2.77 -21.44
C LEU A 283 -20.37 3.34 -22.68
N ARG A 284 -21.59 2.90 -22.98
CA ARG A 284 -22.40 3.40 -24.11
C ARG A 284 -22.65 4.90 -24.01
N LEU A 285 -23.08 5.37 -22.84
CA LEU A 285 -23.27 6.80 -22.57
C LEU A 285 -22.01 7.60 -22.91
N LEU A 286 -20.86 7.17 -22.41
CA LEU A 286 -19.58 7.84 -22.64
C LEU A 286 -19.18 7.87 -24.11
N LEU A 287 -19.41 6.78 -24.84
CA LEU A 287 -19.13 6.68 -26.28
C LEU A 287 -20.09 7.51 -27.14
N ASP A 288 -21.34 7.63 -26.74
CA ASP A 288 -22.35 8.39 -27.48
C ASP A 288 -22.26 9.90 -27.22
N GLU A 289 -22.04 10.30 -25.96
CA GLU A 289 -22.19 11.68 -25.53
C GLU A 289 -20.87 12.38 -25.16
N PHE A 290 -19.79 11.66 -24.85
CA PHE A 290 -18.61 12.29 -24.24
C PHE A 290 -17.26 11.92 -24.88
N THR A 291 -17.22 11.69 -26.20
CA THR A 291 -15.97 11.55 -26.97
C THR A 291 -15.61 12.83 -27.71
N PRO A 292 -14.36 13.00 -28.18
CA PRO A 292 -13.98 14.15 -29.01
C PRO A 292 -14.88 14.35 -30.23
N GLU A 293 -15.36 13.26 -30.82
CA GLU A 293 -16.24 13.23 -32.00
C GLU A 293 -17.66 13.67 -31.68
N SER A 294 -18.18 13.35 -30.48
CA SER A 294 -19.50 13.81 -30.04
C SER A 294 -19.49 15.20 -29.39
N GLN A 295 -18.30 15.74 -29.03
CA GLN A 295 -18.11 17.05 -28.41
C GLN A 295 -17.24 18.02 -29.24
N PRO A 296 -17.54 18.28 -30.53
CA PRO A 296 -16.67 19.09 -31.40
C PRO A 296 -16.55 20.56 -30.96
N GLY A 297 -17.60 21.12 -30.34
CA GLY A 297 -17.63 22.50 -29.85
C GLY A 297 -17.31 22.68 -28.37
N ALA A 298 -17.20 21.58 -27.63
CA ALA A 298 -16.98 21.57 -26.19
C ALA A 298 -15.96 20.50 -25.83
N ARG A 299 -14.78 20.54 -26.47
CA ARG A 299 -13.74 19.50 -26.30
C ARG A 299 -13.37 19.23 -24.84
N TRP A 300 -13.50 20.20 -23.94
CA TRP A 300 -13.29 20.02 -22.50
C TRP A 300 -14.28 19.04 -21.82
N ARG A 301 -15.44 18.79 -22.44
CA ARG A 301 -16.42 17.77 -22.00
C ARG A 301 -16.06 16.35 -22.47
N ALA A 302 -15.05 16.17 -23.31
CA ALA A 302 -14.64 14.84 -23.76
C ALA A 302 -14.02 14.07 -22.58
N SER A 303 -14.80 13.16 -22.00
CA SER A 303 -14.40 12.29 -20.88
C SER A 303 -14.02 10.88 -21.31
N ALA A 304 -14.24 10.54 -22.59
CA ALA A 304 -13.87 9.26 -23.18
C ALA A 304 -12.98 9.45 -24.42
N GLU A 305 -11.79 8.87 -24.38
CA GLU A 305 -10.86 8.84 -25.53
C GLU A 305 -10.53 7.38 -25.88
N PRO A 306 -11.38 6.66 -26.63
CA PRO A 306 -11.26 5.20 -26.81
C PRO A 306 -9.94 4.75 -27.47
N LEU A 307 -9.41 5.59 -28.37
CA LEU A 307 -8.18 5.32 -29.11
C LEU A 307 -6.92 5.70 -28.33
N ARG A 308 -7.03 6.59 -27.33
CA ARG A 308 -5.86 7.08 -26.59
C ARG A 308 -5.29 5.96 -25.73
N PRO A 309 -4.00 5.63 -25.89
CA PRO A 309 -3.34 4.73 -24.95
C PRO A 309 -3.15 5.46 -23.61
N VAL A 310 -3.63 4.86 -22.52
CA VAL A 310 -3.47 5.42 -21.17
C VAL A 310 -2.83 4.41 -20.20
N GLY A 311 -2.36 4.93 -19.08
CA GLY A 311 -1.76 4.15 -18.00
C GLY A 311 -0.34 3.67 -18.29
N MET A 312 0.21 2.94 -17.31
CA MET A 312 1.56 2.35 -17.36
C MET A 312 1.74 1.42 -18.57
N TYR A 313 0.66 0.74 -18.98
CA TYR A 313 0.65 -0.22 -20.09
C TYR A 313 0.37 0.43 -21.45
N LYS A 314 0.05 1.74 -21.47
CA LYS A 314 -0.33 2.48 -22.68
C LYS A 314 -1.33 1.68 -23.52
N CYS A 315 -2.36 1.15 -22.86
CA CYS A 315 -3.41 0.39 -23.52
C CYS A 315 -4.55 1.34 -23.93
N SER A 316 -5.08 1.17 -25.13
CA SER A 316 -6.33 1.83 -25.53
C SER A 316 -7.52 1.16 -24.85
N ALA A 317 -8.73 1.72 -24.99
CA ALA A 317 -9.95 1.10 -24.46
C ALA A 317 -10.20 -0.29 -25.07
N PHE A 318 -9.88 -0.45 -26.36
CA PHE A 318 -9.97 -1.73 -27.06
C PHE A 318 -9.05 -2.80 -26.45
N HIS A 319 -7.78 -2.46 -26.21
CA HIS A 319 -6.84 -3.36 -25.55
C HIS A 319 -7.28 -3.70 -24.13
N ARG A 320 -7.85 -2.74 -23.40
CA ARG A 320 -8.38 -2.97 -22.05
C ARG A 320 -9.53 -3.97 -22.07
N ALA A 321 -10.48 -3.83 -22.98
CA ALA A 321 -11.61 -4.74 -23.11
C ALA A 321 -11.17 -6.16 -23.50
N VAL A 322 -10.17 -6.27 -24.37
CA VAL A 322 -9.53 -7.55 -24.68
C VAL A 322 -8.85 -8.13 -23.45
N PHE A 323 -8.03 -7.36 -22.74
CA PHE A 323 -7.26 -7.83 -21.58
C PHE A 323 -8.16 -8.34 -20.43
N ASP A 324 -9.23 -7.60 -20.14
CA ASP A 324 -10.19 -7.93 -19.08
C ASP A 324 -11.25 -8.96 -19.53
N GLY A 325 -11.21 -9.42 -20.80
CA GLY A 325 -12.13 -10.44 -21.30
C GLY A 325 -13.59 -9.95 -21.38
N ARG A 326 -13.81 -8.73 -21.90
CA ARG A 326 -15.10 -8.05 -21.98
C ARG A 326 -15.59 -7.92 -23.43
N PRO A 327 -16.12 -9.00 -24.04
CA PRO A 327 -16.52 -9.01 -25.44
C PRO A 327 -17.70 -8.09 -25.74
N ASP A 328 -18.58 -7.87 -24.77
CA ASP A 328 -19.70 -6.93 -24.81
C ASP A 328 -19.23 -5.47 -24.91
N CYS A 329 -18.34 -5.05 -24.02
CA CYS A 329 -17.72 -3.73 -24.05
C CYS A 329 -16.90 -3.53 -25.33
N LEU A 330 -16.18 -4.57 -25.76
CA LEU A 330 -15.40 -4.54 -27.00
C LEU A 330 -16.30 -4.38 -28.23
N ALA A 331 -17.48 -5.02 -28.25
CA ALA A 331 -18.43 -4.88 -29.33
C ALA A 331 -18.96 -3.44 -29.47
N GLU A 332 -19.27 -2.78 -28.34
CA GLU A 332 -19.67 -1.37 -28.34
C GLU A 332 -18.55 -0.44 -28.81
N LEU A 333 -17.31 -0.69 -28.38
CA LEU A 333 -16.14 0.06 -28.85
C LEU A 333 -15.92 -0.11 -30.36
N VAL A 334 -16.08 -1.33 -30.88
CA VAL A 334 -16.00 -1.63 -32.32
C VAL A 334 -17.12 -0.95 -33.09
N PHE A 335 -18.34 -0.95 -32.55
CA PHE A 335 -19.47 -0.25 -33.14
C PHE A 335 -19.22 1.26 -33.21
N TRP A 336 -18.72 1.85 -32.12
CA TRP A 336 -18.30 3.25 -32.07
C TRP A 336 -17.22 3.58 -33.10
N ALA A 337 -16.16 2.77 -33.19
CA ALA A 337 -15.07 2.97 -34.15
C ALA A 337 -15.60 2.97 -35.59
N LYS A 338 -16.48 2.02 -35.91
CA LYS A 338 -17.13 1.95 -37.23
C LYS A 338 -18.03 3.16 -37.50
N ARG A 339 -18.79 3.62 -36.50
CA ARG A 339 -19.68 4.79 -36.61
C ARG A 339 -18.92 6.07 -36.96
N TYR A 340 -17.74 6.26 -36.39
CA TYR A 340 -16.91 7.45 -36.61
C TYR A 340 -15.76 7.26 -37.61
N GLY A 341 -15.67 6.09 -38.26
CA GLY A 341 -14.70 5.83 -39.33
C GLY A 341 -13.26 5.63 -38.85
N HIS A 342 -13.06 5.15 -37.62
CA HIS A 342 -11.74 4.83 -37.09
C HIS A 342 -11.32 3.41 -37.47
N ASP A 343 -10.11 3.28 -38.02
CA ASP A 343 -9.46 1.99 -38.21
C ASP A 343 -8.69 1.59 -36.95
N ILE A 344 -9.15 0.52 -36.30
CA ILE A 344 -8.52 -0.03 -35.09
C ILE A 344 -7.62 -1.24 -35.39
N THR A 345 -7.53 -1.68 -36.65
CA THR A 345 -6.77 -2.88 -37.02
C THR A 345 -5.27 -2.68 -36.87
N GLU A 346 -4.80 -1.42 -36.95
CA GLU A 346 -3.42 -1.03 -36.74
C GLU A 346 -3.13 -0.57 -35.30
N LEU A 347 -4.14 -0.53 -34.42
CA LEU A 347 -3.98 -0.04 -33.06
C LEU A 347 -3.18 -1.05 -32.24
N ARG A 348 -1.99 -0.66 -31.78
CA ARG A 348 -1.05 -1.51 -31.03
C ARG A 348 -0.87 -1.03 -29.59
N ASN A 349 -0.77 -1.96 -28.64
CA ASN A 349 -0.35 -1.63 -27.26
C ASN A 349 1.17 -1.36 -27.20
N VAL A 350 1.66 -0.74 -26.12
CA VAL A 350 3.12 -0.49 -25.95
C VAL A 350 3.73 -1.49 -24.95
N GLU A 351 2.98 -2.52 -24.57
CA GLU A 351 3.27 -3.35 -23.41
C GLU A 351 4.65 -4.04 -23.50
N GLU A 352 5.53 -3.74 -22.53
CA GLU A 352 6.59 -4.64 -22.06
C GLU A 352 5.96 -5.52 -20.99
N ARG A 353 5.65 -6.79 -21.27
CA ARG A 353 5.52 -7.73 -20.16
C ARG A 353 6.88 -8.37 -19.92
N ASP A 354 7.33 -8.29 -18.67
CA ASP A 354 8.45 -9.10 -18.15
C ASP A 354 8.09 -10.60 -18.08
N ILE A 355 7.01 -11.05 -18.74
CA ILE A 355 6.73 -12.46 -18.92
C ILE A 355 7.61 -12.92 -20.09
N ALA A 356 8.56 -13.81 -19.82
CA ALA A 356 9.46 -14.39 -20.81
C ALA A 356 8.65 -14.87 -22.03
N GLY A 357 8.83 -14.18 -23.16
CA GLY A 357 8.14 -14.48 -24.42
C GLY A 357 7.00 -13.53 -24.83
N SER A 358 6.65 -12.51 -24.04
CA SER A 358 5.65 -11.53 -24.49
C SER A 358 6.16 -10.67 -25.64
N GLN A 359 5.35 -10.51 -26.69
CA GLN A 359 5.66 -9.63 -27.81
C GLN A 359 5.14 -8.22 -27.51
N ARG A 360 5.95 -7.20 -27.82
CA ARG A 360 5.53 -5.79 -27.75
C ARG A 360 4.71 -5.43 -28.98
N GLY A 361 3.83 -4.44 -28.84
CA GLY A 361 3.17 -3.89 -30.02
C GLY A 361 2.04 -4.77 -30.54
N LEU A 362 1.36 -5.52 -29.69
CA LEU A 362 0.26 -6.39 -30.11
C LEU A 362 -0.93 -5.56 -30.55
N THR A 363 -1.53 -5.93 -31.67
CA THR A 363 -2.88 -5.51 -32.03
C THR A 363 -3.90 -6.09 -31.05
N CYS A 364 -5.11 -5.54 -31.05
CA CYS A 364 -6.20 -6.08 -30.23
C CYS A 364 -6.50 -7.56 -30.55
N LEU A 365 -6.38 -7.98 -31.82
CA LEU A 365 -6.59 -9.36 -32.23
C LEU A 365 -5.47 -10.28 -31.72
N GLU A 366 -4.21 -9.90 -31.93
CA GLU A 366 -3.05 -10.67 -31.43
C GLU A 366 -3.07 -10.77 -29.89
N LEU A 367 -3.43 -9.68 -29.21
CA LEU A 367 -3.60 -9.68 -27.75
C LEU A 367 -4.72 -10.64 -27.33
N SER A 368 -5.85 -10.67 -28.04
CA SER A 368 -6.96 -11.59 -27.70
C SER A 368 -6.57 -13.06 -27.86
N GLU A 369 -5.72 -13.36 -28.84
CA GLU A 369 -5.17 -14.69 -29.03
C GLU A 369 -4.15 -15.04 -27.95
N GLN A 370 -3.25 -14.11 -27.61
CA GLN A 370 -2.26 -14.30 -26.53
C GLN A 370 -2.93 -14.50 -25.16
N GLU A 371 -4.00 -13.76 -24.87
CA GLU A 371 -4.76 -13.91 -23.62
C GLU A 371 -5.64 -15.16 -23.59
N GLY A 372 -5.85 -15.81 -24.73
CA GLY A 372 -6.82 -16.90 -24.88
C GLY A 372 -8.28 -16.45 -24.95
N ASN A 373 -8.54 -15.13 -24.96
CA ASN A 373 -9.87 -14.52 -24.90
C ASN A 373 -10.63 -14.65 -26.24
N LEU A 374 -11.06 -15.87 -26.58
CA LEU A 374 -11.67 -16.20 -27.88
C LEU A 374 -12.97 -15.45 -28.16
N ALA A 375 -13.73 -15.08 -27.13
CA ALA A 375 -14.92 -14.26 -27.29
C ALA A 375 -14.56 -12.87 -27.84
N CYS A 376 -13.51 -12.24 -27.29
CA CYS A 376 -12.98 -10.96 -27.79
C CYS A 376 -12.36 -11.14 -29.18
N TYR A 377 -11.61 -12.22 -29.41
CA TYR A 377 -11.08 -12.57 -30.73
C TYR A 377 -12.20 -12.60 -31.78
N ASN A 378 -13.33 -13.27 -31.48
CA ASN A 378 -14.45 -13.42 -32.41
C ASN A 378 -15.23 -12.13 -32.67
N VAL A 379 -15.19 -11.17 -31.75
CA VAL A 379 -15.69 -9.80 -31.98
C VAL A 379 -14.78 -9.05 -32.96
N LEU A 380 -13.46 -9.22 -32.85
CA LEU A 380 -12.47 -8.56 -33.70
C LEU A 380 -12.28 -9.24 -35.07
N ALA A 381 -12.47 -10.55 -35.16
CA ALA A 381 -12.15 -11.36 -36.33
C ALA A 381 -12.74 -10.79 -37.66
N PRO A 382 -14.02 -10.36 -37.72
CA PRO A 382 -14.58 -9.75 -38.92
C PRO A 382 -13.88 -8.45 -39.36
N LEU A 383 -13.37 -7.64 -38.41
CA LEU A 383 -12.66 -6.40 -38.71
C LEU A 383 -11.28 -6.66 -39.31
N PHE A 384 -10.61 -7.72 -38.85
CA PHE A 384 -9.28 -8.11 -39.32
C PHE A 384 -9.31 -9.04 -40.54
N GLY A 385 -10.49 -9.39 -41.05
CA GLY A 385 -10.63 -10.31 -42.19
C GLY A 385 -10.16 -11.74 -41.89
N VAL A 386 -10.10 -12.13 -40.61
CA VAL A 386 -9.72 -13.48 -40.20
C VAL A 386 -10.96 -14.31 -39.86
N PRO A 387 -10.94 -15.64 -40.08
CA PRO A 387 -12.05 -16.50 -39.68
C PRO A 387 -12.23 -16.46 -38.16
N LYS A 388 -13.50 -16.50 -37.73
CA LYS A 388 -13.84 -16.72 -36.32
C LYS A 388 -13.28 -18.08 -35.89
N LYS A 389 -12.73 -18.14 -34.69
CA LYS A 389 -12.30 -19.41 -34.09
C LYS A 389 -13.53 -20.09 -33.48
N GLU A 390 -13.66 -21.39 -33.69
CA GLU A 390 -14.64 -22.18 -32.95
C GLU A 390 -14.41 -21.94 -31.46
N SER A 391 -15.48 -21.79 -30.70
CA SER A 391 -15.44 -21.55 -29.26
C SER A 391 -14.92 -22.80 -28.53
N ALA A 392 -13.64 -23.11 -28.71
CA ALA A 392 -12.90 -23.88 -27.74
C ALA A 392 -12.92 -23.09 -26.41
N ARG A 393 -12.93 -23.79 -25.28
CA ARG A 393 -12.98 -23.14 -23.98
C ARG A 393 -11.76 -22.23 -23.82
N ASP A 394 -12.01 -21.02 -23.36
CA ASP A 394 -11.03 -19.95 -23.18
C ASP A 394 -9.91 -20.42 -22.23
N ALA A 395 -8.65 -20.42 -22.67
CA ALA A 395 -7.52 -21.04 -21.94
C ALA A 395 -7.31 -20.43 -20.53
N LYS A 396 -7.68 -19.15 -20.35
CA LYS A 396 -7.62 -18.45 -19.05
C LYS A 396 -8.77 -18.87 -18.12
N SER A 397 -9.93 -19.18 -18.71
CA SER A 397 -11.05 -19.82 -18.01
C SER A 397 -10.75 -21.28 -17.67
N GLU A 398 -9.83 -21.92 -18.40
CA GLU A 398 -9.41 -23.28 -18.07
C GLU A 398 -8.48 -23.32 -16.85
N GLN A 399 -7.48 -22.47 -16.70
CA GLN A 399 -6.58 -22.53 -15.53
C GLN A 399 -7.23 -22.01 -14.22
N THR A 400 -8.23 -21.14 -14.34
CA THR A 400 -8.93 -20.56 -13.18
C THR A 400 -10.24 -21.29 -12.95
N LEU A 401 -10.36 -22.01 -11.85
CA LEU A 401 -11.64 -22.55 -11.41
C LEU A 401 -12.48 -21.42 -10.80
N GLN A 402 -13.26 -20.75 -11.65
CA GLN A 402 -14.20 -19.72 -11.21
C GLN A 402 -15.55 -20.35 -10.89
N LEU A 403 -15.95 -20.29 -9.63
CA LEU A 403 -17.34 -20.49 -9.24
C LEU A 403 -18.06 -19.16 -9.45
N ARG A 404 -18.66 -19.00 -10.64
CA ARG A 404 -19.65 -17.96 -10.91
C ARG A 404 -21.03 -18.55 -10.73
N PRO A 405 -22.03 -17.77 -10.28
CA PRO A 405 -23.42 -18.18 -10.33
C PRO A 405 -23.87 -18.29 -11.79
N MET A 406 -23.52 -19.39 -12.46
CA MET A 406 -24.08 -19.73 -13.75
C MET A 406 -25.47 -20.32 -13.48
N ASN A 407 -26.51 -19.49 -13.61
CA ASN A 407 -27.95 -19.83 -13.53
C ASN A 407 -28.64 -19.75 -12.16
N LEU A 408 -28.08 -19.06 -11.15
CA LEU A 408 -28.86 -18.73 -9.96
C LEU A 408 -29.60 -17.39 -10.22
N GLU A 409 -30.91 -17.48 -10.47
CA GLU A 409 -31.80 -16.30 -10.62
C GLU A 409 -31.90 -15.47 -9.32
N SER A 410 -31.32 -15.95 -8.20
CA SER A 410 -31.13 -15.18 -6.98
C SER A 410 -29.64 -15.13 -6.59
N PRO A 411 -29.04 -13.94 -6.41
CA PRO A 411 -27.61 -13.78 -6.07
C PRO A 411 -27.26 -14.23 -4.64
N SER A 412 -28.27 -14.57 -3.83
CA SER A 412 -28.14 -15.07 -2.46
C SER A 412 -27.71 -16.53 -2.44
N LEU A 413 -26.52 -16.82 -1.89
CA LEU A 413 -25.95 -18.15 -1.77
C LEU A 413 -25.76 -18.52 -0.28
N THR A 414 -26.08 -19.76 0.10
CA THR A 414 -25.70 -20.29 1.42
C THR A 414 -24.35 -21.00 1.35
N TRP A 415 -23.64 -21.07 2.47
CA TRP A 415 -22.35 -21.78 2.54
C TRP A 415 -22.45 -23.27 2.21
N GLU A 416 -23.58 -23.90 2.51
CA GLU A 416 -23.82 -25.32 2.17
C GLU A 416 -23.89 -25.54 0.66
N VAL A 417 -24.59 -24.67 -0.07
CA VAL A 417 -24.68 -24.73 -1.54
C VAL A 417 -23.33 -24.44 -2.18
N MET A 418 -22.58 -23.49 -1.64
CA MET A 418 -21.22 -23.19 -2.09
C MET A 418 -20.30 -24.41 -1.92
N LEU A 419 -20.30 -25.04 -0.74
CA LEU A 419 -19.50 -26.25 -0.48
C LEU A 419 -19.91 -27.42 -1.39
N GLY A 420 -21.21 -27.61 -1.64
CA GLY A 420 -21.71 -28.57 -2.62
C GLY A 420 -21.10 -28.32 -4.00
N SER A 421 -21.12 -27.06 -4.45
CA SER A 421 -20.57 -26.64 -5.74
C SER A 421 -19.06 -26.87 -5.85
N VAL A 422 -18.29 -26.65 -4.77
CA VAL A 422 -16.85 -26.95 -4.75
C VAL A 422 -16.59 -28.46 -4.85
N ARG A 423 -17.39 -29.30 -4.17
CA ARG A 423 -17.27 -30.75 -4.25
C ARG A 423 -17.60 -31.27 -5.64
N ASP A 424 -18.67 -30.75 -6.25
CA ASP A 424 -19.06 -31.09 -7.62
C ASP A 424 -17.97 -30.68 -8.62
N LEU A 425 -17.36 -29.50 -8.42
CA LEU A 425 -16.24 -29.04 -9.23
C LEU A 425 -15.04 -29.96 -9.15
N LYS A 426 -14.68 -30.42 -7.94
CA LYS A 426 -13.58 -31.40 -7.76
C LYS A 426 -13.90 -32.78 -8.33
N ALA A 427 -15.17 -33.18 -8.33
CA ALA A 427 -15.62 -34.42 -8.93
C ALA A 427 -15.62 -34.35 -10.47
N SER A 428 -15.67 -33.15 -11.05
CA SER A 428 -15.74 -32.93 -12.49
C SER A 428 -14.45 -33.34 -13.22
N ASP A 429 -14.61 -33.72 -14.50
CA ASP A 429 -13.47 -34.03 -15.36
C ASP A 429 -12.59 -32.80 -15.63
N ALA A 430 -13.08 -31.57 -15.39
CA ALA A 430 -12.28 -30.36 -15.48
C ALA A 430 -11.22 -30.26 -14.37
N TYR A 431 -11.45 -30.91 -13.23
CA TYR A 431 -10.46 -31.03 -12.15
C TYR A 431 -9.54 -32.25 -12.36
N ARG A 432 -10.08 -33.35 -12.88
CA ARG A 432 -9.31 -34.58 -13.08
C ARG A 432 -8.18 -34.37 -14.10
N GLY A 433 -6.96 -34.72 -13.69
CA GLY A 433 -5.77 -34.67 -14.55
C GLY A 433 -5.00 -33.35 -14.52
N ARG A 434 -5.43 -32.37 -13.70
CA ARG A 434 -4.67 -31.14 -13.46
C ARG A 434 -3.84 -31.25 -12.19
N ASP A 435 -2.69 -30.59 -12.18
CA ASP A 435 -1.88 -30.42 -10.98
C ASP A 435 -2.59 -29.42 -10.05
N PRO A 436 -3.07 -29.85 -8.86
CA PRO A 436 -3.72 -28.95 -7.93
C PRO A 436 -2.85 -27.75 -7.57
N SER A 437 -1.52 -27.90 -7.54
CA SER A 437 -0.59 -26.83 -7.16
C SER A 437 -0.61 -25.61 -8.10
N GLN A 438 -1.21 -25.75 -9.28
CA GLN A 438 -1.38 -24.68 -10.27
C GLN A 438 -2.81 -24.12 -10.29
N MET A 439 -3.72 -24.71 -9.51
CA MET A 439 -5.14 -24.34 -9.53
C MET A 439 -5.43 -23.27 -8.49
N VAL A 440 -6.28 -22.31 -8.86
CA VAL A 440 -6.82 -21.31 -7.93
C VAL A 440 -8.33 -21.48 -7.86
N LEU A 441 -8.87 -21.65 -6.64
CA LEU A 441 -10.30 -21.60 -6.39
C LEU A 441 -10.71 -20.15 -6.16
N ARG A 442 -11.48 -19.58 -7.10
CA ARG A 442 -12.00 -18.21 -6.99
C ARG A 442 -13.50 -18.19 -6.71
N LEU A 443 -13.87 -17.55 -5.61
CA LEU A 443 -15.22 -17.14 -5.28
C LEU A 443 -15.38 -15.69 -5.77
N GLU A 444 -16.18 -15.46 -6.81
CA GLU A 444 -16.32 -14.13 -7.43
C GLU A 444 -17.79 -13.70 -7.44
N ASN A 445 -18.06 -12.46 -7.00
CA ASN A 445 -19.38 -11.81 -7.07
C ASN A 445 -20.51 -12.62 -6.39
N LEU A 446 -20.21 -13.23 -5.23
CA LEU A 446 -21.18 -13.99 -4.44
C LEU A 446 -21.72 -13.15 -3.29
N VAL A 447 -23.02 -13.22 -3.02
CA VAL A 447 -23.64 -12.61 -1.84
C VAL A 447 -24.07 -13.73 -0.88
N PHE A 448 -23.44 -13.80 0.28
CA PHE A 448 -23.75 -14.82 1.28
C PHE A 448 -24.85 -14.33 2.24
N VAL A 449 -25.88 -15.16 2.45
CA VAL A 449 -27.02 -14.82 3.32
C VAL A 449 -26.83 -15.25 4.79
N ASP A 450 -25.82 -16.06 5.04
CA ASP A 450 -25.44 -16.62 6.33
C ASP A 450 -23.92 -16.47 6.56
N ASP A 451 -23.52 -16.37 7.84
CA ASP A 451 -22.11 -16.54 8.22
C ASP A 451 -21.79 -18.04 8.28
N PRO A 452 -20.59 -18.48 7.83
CA PRO A 452 -20.24 -19.88 7.89
C PRO A 452 -19.98 -20.35 9.32
N SER A 453 -20.23 -21.63 9.59
CA SER A 453 -19.68 -22.32 10.76
C SER A 453 -18.16 -22.53 10.60
N GLU A 454 -17.45 -22.77 11.70
CA GLU A 454 -16.01 -23.11 11.62
C GLU A 454 -15.78 -24.39 10.83
N GLU A 455 -16.66 -25.38 10.96
CA GLU A 455 -16.62 -26.64 10.21
C GLU A 455 -16.81 -26.43 8.71
N GLN A 456 -17.67 -25.49 8.30
CA GLN A 456 -17.87 -25.15 6.89
C GLN A 456 -16.63 -24.49 6.29
N VAL A 457 -16.01 -23.55 7.01
CA VAL A 457 -14.74 -22.94 6.58
C VAL A 457 -13.63 -23.98 6.53
N ASP A 458 -13.50 -24.80 7.57
CA ASP A 458 -12.53 -25.89 7.63
C ASP A 458 -12.72 -26.86 6.45
N GLN A 459 -13.97 -27.20 6.14
CA GLN A 459 -14.29 -28.02 4.98
C GLN A 459 -13.90 -27.34 3.67
N LEU A 460 -14.19 -26.06 3.48
CA LEU A 460 -13.77 -25.32 2.29
C LEU A 460 -12.25 -25.35 2.13
N LEU A 461 -11.50 -25.07 3.21
CA LEU A 461 -10.04 -25.13 3.20
C LEU A 461 -9.58 -26.54 2.80
N ALA A 462 -10.18 -27.60 3.35
CA ALA A 462 -9.86 -28.98 2.99
C ALA A 462 -10.20 -29.33 1.56
N GLU A 463 -11.31 -28.81 1.02
CA GLU A 463 -11.62 -29.01 -0.39
C GLU A 463 -10.61 -28.29 -1.28
N SER A 464 -10.13 -27.11 -0.90
CA SER A 464 -9.05 -26.38 -1.59
C SER A 464 -7.63 -26.88 -1.32
N SER A 465 -7.47 -28.02 -0.65
CA SER A 465 -6.17 -28.60 -0.32
C SER A 465 -5.25 -28.75 -1.53
N GLY A 466 -4.00 -28.28 -1.40
CA GLY A 466 -3.00 -28.42 -2.45
C GLY A 466 -3.21 -27.47 -3.62
N MET A 467 -4.27 -26.66 -3.62
CA MET A 467 -4.44 -25.57 -4.57
C MET A 467 -3.40 -24.46 -4.33
N ALA A 468 -3.03 -23.75 -5.40
CA ALA A 468 -2.16 -22.59 -5.33
C ALA A 468 -2.77 -21.50 -4.44
N ALA A 469 -4.08 -21.26 -4.58
CA ALA A 469 -4.78 -20.28 -3.76
C ALA A 469 -6.29 -20.57 -3.63
N LEU A 470 -6.85 -20.11 -2.51
CA LEU A 470 -8.27 -19.85 -2.33
C LEU A 470 -8.45 -18.33 -2.29
N GLU A 471 -9.20 -17.76 -3.23
CA GLU A 471 -9.44 -16.32 -3.33
C GLU A 471 -10.95 -16.03 -3.35
N ALA A 472 -11.43 -15.17 -2.46
CA ALA A 472 -12.77 -14.60 -2.52
C ALA A 472 -12.65 -13.12 -2.89
N ASN A 473 -13.04 -12.80 -4.13
CA ASN A 473 -12.95 -11.47 -4.71
C ASN A 473 -14.37 -10.94 -4.94
N SER A 474 -14.61 -9.69 -4.56
CA SER A 474 -15.92 -9.03 -4.74
C SER A 474 -17.10 -9.85 -4.19
N CYS A 475 -16.86 -10.69 -3.18
CA CYS A 475 -17.94 -11.32 -2.45
C CYS A 475 -18.57 -10.28 -1.50
N ILE A 476 -19.78 -10.51 -1.05
CA ILE A 476 -20.40 -9.76 0.04
C ILE A 476 -20.67 -10.76 1.15
N TRP A 477 -19.94 -10.61 2.27
CA TRP A 477 -20.16 -11.43 3.46
C TRP A 477 -21.39 -10.93 4.20
N LYS A 478 -22.14 -11.82 4.86
CA LYS A 478 -23.25 -11.40 5.71
C LYS A 478 -22.78 -10.45 6.80
N THR A 479 -21.87 -10.92 7.65
CA THR A 479 -21.25 -10.11 8.70
C THR A 479 -19.73 -10.30 8.72
N GLU A 480 -19.05 -9.52 9.55
CA GLU A 480 -17.61 -9.70 9.79
C GLU A 480 -17.25 -11.00 10.51
N LYS A 481 -18.23 -11.72 11.09
CA LYS A 481 -17.99 -13.03 11.69
C LYS A 481 -17.46 -14.02 10.66
N THR A 482 -17.86 -13.90 9.40
CA THR A 482 -17.28 -14.70 8.32
C THR A 482 -15.75 -14.61 8.28
N ALA A 483 -15.19 -13.40 8.33
CA ALA A 483 -13.74 -13.20 8.30
C ALA A 483 -13.06 -13.77 9.55
N LEU A 484 -13.68 -13.57 10.73
CA LEU A 484 -13.22 -14.19 11.98
C LEU A 484 -13.15 -15.72 11.87
N ARG A 485 -14.15 -16.38 11.28
CA ARG A 485 -14.20 -17.85 11.12
C ARG A 485 -13.12 -18.34 10.15
N PHE A 486 -12.87 -17.62 9.06
CA PHE A 486 -11.73 -17.88 8.18
C PHE A 486 -10.40 -17.79 8.91
N LEU A 487 -10.19 -16.72 9.67
CA LEU A 487 -8.98 -16.54 10.45
C LEU A 487 -8.82 -17.65 11.50
N ALA A 488 -9.88 -18.02 12.21
CA ALA A 488 -9.87 -19.08 13.22
C ALA A 488 -9.49 -20.44 12.61
N ALA A 489 -10.11 -20.84 11.50
CA ALA A 489 -9.83 -22.10 10.83
C ALA A 489 -8.40 -22.15 10.25
N VAL A 490 -7.93 -21.05 9.67
CA VAL A 490 -6.55 -20.91 9.17
C VAL A 490 -5.55 -21.07 10.32
N VAL A 491 -5.75 -20.36 11.44
CA VAL A 491 -4.89 -20.46 12.63
C VAL A 491 -4.90 -21.88 13.20
N GLY A 492 -6.09 -22.47 13.37
CA GLY A 492 -6.23 -23.84 13.88
C GLY A 492 -5.42 -24.83 13.05
N ARG A 493 -5.50 -24.76 11.72
CA ARG A 493 -4.73 -25.63 10.83
C ARG A 493 -3.23 -25.39 10.88
N LEU A 494 -2.78 -24.14 10.96
CA LEU A 494 -1.37 -23.83 11.12
C LEU A 494 -0.83 -24.28 12.50
N GLU A 495 -1.67 -24.45 13.52
CA GLU A 495 -1.23 -24.89 14.85
C GLU A 495 -1.28 -26.41 15.04
N MET A 496 -2.19 -27.13 14.37
CA MET A 496 -2.39 -28.58 14.55
C MET A 496 -1.20 -29.45 14.10
N GLU A 497 -0.33 -28.96 13.22
CA GLU A 497 0.72 -29.79 12.62
C GLU A 497 2.11 -29.18 12.76
N ALA A 498 2.81 -29.43 13.86
CA ALA A 498 4.21 -28.99 13.98
C ALA A 498 5.22 -29.77 13.11
N SER A 499 4.75 -30.71 12.26
CA SER A 499 5.59 -31.45 11.31
C SER A 499 5.85 -30.63 10.05
N SER A 500 7.09 -30.68 9.56
CA SER A 500 7.69 -29.85 8.49
C SER A 500 7.08 -29.94 7.08
N ARG A 501 5.82 -30.37 6.92
CA ARG A 501 5.10 -30.43 5.64
C ARG A 501 3.76 -29.74 5.79
N LEU A 502 3.41 -28.82 4.87
CA LEU A 502 2.10 -28.14 4.79
C LEU A 502 0.99 -29.00 5.37
N PRO A 503 0.07 -28.46 6.20
CA PRO A 503 -1.03 -29.25 6.68
C PRO A 503 -1.71 -29.92 5.48
N PRO A 504 -1.77 -31.27 5.41
CA PRO A 504 -2.53 -31.95 4.39
C PRO A 504 -3.93 -31.39 4.58
N ARG A 505 -4.40 -30.61 3.60
CA ARG A 505 -5.65 -29.83 3.59
C ARG A 505 -5.56 -28.30 3.48
N MET A 506 -4.39 -27.67 3.32
CA MET A 506 -4.36 -26.20 3.13
C MET A 506 -3.98 -25.78 1.70
N PRO A 507 -4.62 -24.76 1.11
CA PRO A 507 -4.09 -24.09 -0.08
C PRO A 507 -2.82 -23.30 0.30
N GLN A 508 -1.92 -23.07 -0.67
CA GLN A 508 -0.68 -22.33 -0.40
C GLN A 508 -0.94 -20.86 -0.03
N LYS A 509 -2.03 -20.29 -0.52
CA LYS A 509 -2.45 -18.91 -0.26
C LYS A 509 -3.95 -18.85 0.05
N VAL A 510 -4.36 -18.03 1.01
CA VAL A 510 -5.76 -17.81 1.36
C VAL A 510 -6.06 -16.32 1.32
N HIS A 511 -7.00 -15.90 0.50
CA HIS A 511 -7.40 -14.51 0.37
C HIS A 511 -8.92 -14.38 0.46
N VAL A 512 -9.43 -13.73 1.51
CA VAL A 512 -10.89 -13.68 1.78
C VAL A 512 -11.35 -12.26 2.16
N SER A 513 -10.74 -11.25 1.52
CA SER A 513 -11.15 -9.87 1.74
C SER A 513 -12.42 -9.57 0.97
N SER A 514 -13.45 -9.12 1.65
CA SER A 514 -14.65 -8.65 0.98
C SER A 514 -15.39 -7.61 1.84
N PRO A 515 -16.19 -6.75 1.19
CA PRO A 515 -17.14 -5.88 1.88
C PRO A 515 -18.19 -6.71 2.64
N ILE A 516 -18.72 -6.12 3.71
CA ILE A 516 -19.72 -6.75 4.58
C ILE A 516 -21.10 -6.16 4.25
N ALA A 517 -22.15 -6.99 4.27
CA ALA A 517 -23.53 -6.58 4.05
C ALA A 517 -24.19 -5.96 5.28
N GLU A 518 -23.98 -6.55 6.45
CA GLU A 518 -24.66 -6.20 7.70
C GLU A 518 -23.63 -5.88 8.80
N ASP A 519 -23.81 -4.73 9.44
CA ASP A 519 -23.05 -4.38 10.64
C ASP A 519 -23.49 -5.24 11.83
N ILE A 520 -22.53 -5.64 12.66
CA ILE A 520 -22.84 -6.31 13.93
C ILE A 520 -23.04 -5.28 15.05
N PRO A 521 -23.87 -5.58 16.07
CA PRO A 521 -24.05 -4.69 17.21
C PRO A 521 -22.71 -4.32 17.84
N VAL A 522 -22.54 -3.06 18.28
CA VAL A 522 -21.25 -2.51 18.78
C VAL A 522 -20.61 -3.38 19.87
N GLU A 523 -21.40 -3.91 20.80
CA GLU A 523 -20.91 -4.79 21.87
C GLU A 523 -20.33 -6.11 21.31
N GLU A 524 -21.00 -6.69 20.32
CA GLU A 524 -20.56 -7.89 19.62
C GLU A 524 -19.34 -7.59 18.73
N GLY A 525 -19.29 -6.39 18.13
CA GLY A 525 -18.13 -5.81 17.44
C GLY A 525 -16.88 -5.83 18.32
N GLY A 526 -16.97 -5.26 19.52
CA GLY A 526 -15.84 -5.23 20.45
C GLY A 526 -15.39 -6.62 20.95
N GLN A 527 -16.29 -7.60 21.04
CA GLN A 527 -15.90 -8.98 21.34
C GLN A 527 -15.24 -9.67 20.13
N THR A 528 -15.78 -9.44 18.94
CA THR A 528 -15.26 -9.97 17.67
C THR A 528 -13.85 -9.44 17.41
N ASP A 529 -13.64 -8.14 17.55
CA ASP A 529 -12.35 -7.49 17.36
C ASP A 529 -11.27 -8.04 18.32
N ARG A 530 -11.60 -8.24 19.59
CA ARG A 530 -10.68 -8.86 20.57
C ARG A 530 -10.28 -10.29 20.18
N GLN A 531 -11.22 -11.08 19.66
CA GLN A 531 -10.93 -12.43 19.17
C GLN A 531 -10.04 -12.39 17.92
N VAL A 532 -10.32 -11.48 17.00
CA VAL A 532 -9.51 -11.28 15.79
C VAL A 532 -8.07 -10.93 16.16
N VAL A 533 -7.82 -9.99 17.08
CA VAL A 533 -6.46 -9.62 17.50
C VAL A 533 -5.71 -10.81 18.10
N ALA A 534 -6.36 -11.59 18.97
CA ALA A 534 -5.78 -12.79 19.55
C ALA A 534 -5.41 -13.83 18.46
N LEU A 535 -6.27 -14.00 17.46
CA LEU A 535 -6.02 -14.90 16.34
C LEU A 535 -4.95 -14.37 15.37
N LEU A 536 -4.87 -13.06 15.11
CA LEU A 536 -3.83 -12.47 14.26
C LEU A 536 -2.42 -12.65 14.86
N LEU A 537 -2.30 -12.52 16.19
CA LEU A 537 -1.05 -12.79 16.90
C LEU A 537 -0.64 -14.27 16.79
N ARG A 538 -1.60 -15.18 16.97
CA ARG A 538 -1.39 -16.63 16.79
C ARG A 538 -1.05 -16.97 15.34
N PHE A 539 -1.75 -16.36 14.38
CA PHE A 539 -1.49 -16.50 12.95
C PHE A 539 -0.05 -16.11 12.61
N ALA A 540 0.40 -14.93 13.03
CA ALA A 540 1.76 -14.47 12.78
C ALA A 540 2.81 -15.40 13.41
N ALA A 541 2.57 -15.90 14.63
CA ALA A 541 3.45 -16.85 15.29
C ALA A 541 3.48 -18.23 14.60
N ALA A 542 2.36 -18.66 14.03
CA ALA A 542 2.23 -19.95 13.38
C ALA A 542 2.81 -19.92 11.95
N CYS A 543 2.49 -18.93 11.13
CA CYS A 543 2.85 -18.91 9.70
C CYS A 543 4.37 -18.95 9.44
N GLY A 544 5.17 -18.42 10.36
CA GLY A 544 6.63 -18.48 10.31
C GLY A 544 7.22 -19.90 10.35
N LYS A 545 6.43 -20.87 10.82
CA LYS A 545 6.80 -22.30 10.88
C LYS A 545 6.42 -23.06 9.60
N TRP A 546 5.78 -22.38 8.64
CA TRP A 546 5.15 -23.00 7.47
C TRP A 546 5.67 -22.42 6.16
N PRO A 547 6.84 -22.88 5.67
CA PRO A 547 7.51 -22.26 4.52
C PRO A 547 6.71 -22.26 3.22
N HIS A 548 5.79 -23.21 3.06
CA HIS A 548 4.98 -23.31 1.84
C HIS A 548 3.61 -22.62 1.96
N PHE A 549 3.29 -22.04 3.12
CA PHE A 549 2.15 -21.15 3.25
C PHE A 549 2.58 -19.73 2.84
N LEU A 550 2.23 -19.37 1.62
CA LEU A 550 2.54 -18.09 0.96
C LEU A 550 1.71 -16.93 1.51
N GLY A 551 0.72 -17.21 2.34
CA GLY A 551 0.08 -16.24 3.22
C GLY A 551 -1.31 -15.75 2.82
N ALA A 552 -1.73 -14.68 3.49
CA ALA A 552 -3.01 -14.02 3.31
C ALA A 552 -2.85 -12.52 3.02
N ARG A 553 -2.19 -12.22 1.90
CA ARG A 553 -1.57 -10.91 1.60
C ARG A 553 -2.53 -9.71 1.55
N ASN A 554 -3.81 -9.89 1.24
CA ASN A 554 -4.82 -8.82 1.40
C ASN A 554 -5.90 -9.15 2.43
N GLY A 555 -5.53 -9.91 3.48
CA GLY A 555 -6.28 -10.01 4.72
C GLY A 555 -7.11 -11.28 4.86
N LEU A 556 -7.19 -11.73 6.12
CA LEU A 556 -8.20 -12.66 6.66
C LEU A 556 -9.29 -11.89 7.43
N ILE A 557 -9.25 -10.56 7.36
CA ILE A 557 -10.17 -9.64 8.05
C ILE A 557 -10.69 -8.63 7.03
N SER A 558 -11.86 -8.06 7.28
CA SER A 558 -12.43 -7.03 6.42
C SER A 558 -11.63 -5.72 6.52
N ARG A 559 -11.74 -4.86 5.51
CA ARG A 559 -11.11 -3.53 5.52
C ARG A 559 -11.62 -2.67 6.68
N MET A 560 -12.93 -2.71 6.96
CA MET A 560 -13.55 -1.96 8.06
C MET A 560 -13.03 -2.44 9.41
N GLN A 561 -12.96 -3.76 9.61
CA GLN A 561 -12.40 -4.33 10.83
C GLN A 561 -10.93 -3.96 11.02
N ALA A 562 -10.12 -3.99 9.95
CA ALA A 562 -8.74 -3.55 10.00
C ALA A 562 -8.59 -2.09 10.44
N LEU A 563 -9.48 -1.19 9.97
CA LEU A 563 -9.49 0.22 10.38
C LEU A 563 -9.88 0.38 11.85
N ARG A 564 -10.91 -0.33 12.32
CA ARG A 564 -11.31 -0.30 13.73
C ARG A 564 -10.18 -0.81 14.64
N LEU A 565 -9.56 -1.93 14.29
CA LEU A 565 -8.42 -2.48 15.04
C LEU A 565 -7.22 -1.54 15.05
N ALA A 566 -6.98 -0.80 13.98
CA ALA A 566 -5.93 0.21 13.93
C ALA A 566 -6.21 1.40 14.88
N SER A 567 -7.48 1.74 15.09
CA SER A 567 -7.90 2.83 16.00
C SER A 567 -8.00 2.43 17.48
N GLN A 568 -8.16 1.13 17.80
CA GLN A 568 -8.41 0.67 19.17
C GLN A 568 -7.19 0.81 20.08
N ASP A 569 -6.09 0.16 19.73
CA ASP A 569 -4.87 0.18 20.54
C ASP A 569 -3.62 -0.21 19.73
N THR A 570 -2.46 0.11 20.31
CA THR A 570 -1.13 -0.13 19.75
C THR A 570 -0.88 -1.60 19.37
N GLN A 571 -1.36 -2.55 20.16
CA GLN A 571 -1.15 -3.98 19.91
C GLN A 571 -2.08 -4.49 18.79
N SER A 572 -3.33 -4.04 18.77
CA SER A 572 -4.31 -4.38 17.74
C SER A 572 -3.89 -3.86 16.36
N HIS A 573 -3.42 -2.61 16.29
CA HIS A 573 -2.85 -2.04 15.06
C HIS A 573 -1.63 -2.86 14.61
N ALA A 574 -0.70 -3.12 15.53
CA ALA A 574 0.51 -3.90 15.23
C ALA A 574 0.22 -5.32 14.73
N ALA A 575 -0.72 -6.03 15.35
CA ALA A 575 -1.11 -7.40 14.97
C ALA A 575 -1.72 -7.43 13.55
N THR A 576 -2.58 -6.46 13.25
CA THR A 576 -3.22 -6.31 11.94
C THR A 576 -2.19 -6.15 10.82
N ILE A 577 -1.23 -5.24 10.99
CA ILE A 577 -0.18 -5.05 9.99
C ILE A 577 0.77 -6.25 9.99
N ALA A 578 1.19 -6.76 11.15
CA ALA A 578 2.14 -7.87 11.22
C ALA A 578 1.63 -9.13 10.51
N ALA A 579 0.34 -9.45 10.58
CA ALA A 579 -0.25 -10.59 9.85
C ALA A 579 -0.03 -10.50 8.33
N ILE A 580 -0.03 -9.30 7.74
CA ILE A 580 0.26 -9.10 6.30
C ILE A 580 1.73 -9.38 5.97
N TYR A 581 2.63 -9.14 6.93
CA TYR A 581 4.08 -9.25 6.75
C TYR A 581 4.66 -10.57 7.25
N ALA A 582 3.94 -11.32 8.07
CA ALA A 582 4.44 -12.52 8.73
C ALA A 582 4.79 -13.65 7.75
N THR A 583 4.15 -13.72 6.58
CA THR A 583 4.41 -14.74 5.55
C THR A 583 5.40 -14.30 4.47
N ARG A 584 5.94 -13.08 4.52
CA ARG A 584 6.74 -12.50 3.42
C ARG A 584 8.02 -13.27 3.12
N LEU A 585 8.61 -13.87 4.16
CA LEU A 585 9.77 -14.75 3.98
C LEU A 585 9.39 -16.01 3.19
N ASN A 586 8.23 -16.60 3.48
CA ASN A 586 7.73 -17.78 2.79
C ASN A 586 7.35 -17.45 1.35
N SER A 587 6.68 -16.31 1.15
CA SER A 587 6.37 -15.79 -0.18
C SER A 587 7.66 -15.60 -0.99
N PHE A 588 8.74 -15.09 -0.39
CA PHE A 588 10.03 -14.94 -1.07
C PHE A 588 10.53 -16.27 -1.60
N LEU A 589 10.60 -17.27 -0.72
CA LEU A 589 11.13 -18.59 -1.05
C LEU A 589 10.25 -19.31 -2.08
N GLY A 590 8.93 -19.13 -2.03
CA GLY A 590 8.00 -19.70 -2.99
C GLY A 590 8.06 -19.05 -4.39
N HIS A 591 8.54 -17.81 -4.50
CA HIS A 591 8.66 -17.09 -5.78
C HIS A 591 10.02 -17.24 -6.45
N LEU A 592 11.00 -17.88 -5.82
CA LEU A 592 12.31 -18.10 -6.44
C LEU A 592 12.15 -19.03 -7.65
N PRO A 593 12.23 -18.53 -8.90
CA PRO A 593 12.38 -19.36 -10.07
C PRO A 593 13.66 -20.16 -9.88
N SER A 594 13.69 -21.37 -10.45
CA SER A 594 14.84 -22.26 -10.39
C SER A 594 16.14 -21.63 -10.92
N ASP A 595 16.04 -20.54 -11.71
CA ASP A 595 17.13 -20.01 -12.55
C ASP A 595 17.47 -18.54 -12.24
N PHE A 596 17.25 -18.03 -11.02
CA PHE A 596 17.61 -16.64 -10.70
C PHE A 596 19.12 -16.40 -10.81
N ASP A 597 19.51 -15.45 -11.66
CA ASP A 597 20.85 -14.83 -11.62
C ASP A 597 20.94 -13.76 -10.51
N ASP A 598 22.16 -13.31 -10.21
CA ASP A 598 22.43 -12.31 -9.16
C ASP A 598 21.72 -10.96 -9.42
N GLU A 599 21.37 -10.63 -10.67
CA GLU A 599 20.65 -9.40 -11.02
C GLU A 599 19.16 -9.49 -10.63
N GLY A 600 18.56 -10.67 -10.77
CA GLY A 600 17.15 -10.90 -10.45
C GLY A 600 16.82 -10.82 -8.96
N LEU A 601 17.72 -11.23 -8.05
CA LEU A 601 17.51 -11.05 -6.60
C LEU A 601 17.39 -9.57 -6.23
N GLY A 602 18.30 -8.73 -6.74
CA GLY A 602 18.29 -7.30 -6.47
C GLY A 602 17.03 -6.64 -7.03
N GLU A 603 16.60 -7.02 -8.22
CA GLU A 603 15.34 -6.58 -8.81
C GLU A 603 14.12 -7.05 -8.02
N TRP A 604 14.11 -8.29 -7.55
CA TRP A 604 13.01 -8.87 -6.78
C TRP A 604 12.88 -8.24 -5.38
N LEU A 605 14.00 -8.05 -4.67
CA LEU A 605 14.04 -7.33 -3.39
C LEU A 605 13.52 -5.90 -3.51
N ARG A 606 13.79 -5.26 -4.67
CA ARG A 606 13.25 -3.95 -5.03
C ARG A 606 11.76 -4.01 -5.38
N LYS A 607 11.33 -5.05 -6.11
CA LYS A 607 10.01 -5.13 -6.73
C LYS A 607 8.92 -5.68 -5.82
N GLN A 608 9.11 -6.67 -4.92
CA GLN A 608 7.89 -7.30 -4.35
C GLN A 608 7.75 -7.70 -2.87
N GLU A 609 8.70 -8.13 -2.03
CA GLU A 609 8.23 -8.72 -0.73
C GLU A 609 8.99 -8.49 0.58
N LEU A 610 10.31 -8.27 0.63
CA LEU A 610 11.02 -8.06 1.91
C LEU A 610 11.23 -6.58 2.30
N MET A 611 11.66 -5.72 1.37
CA MET A 611 11.78 -4.27 1.60
C MET A 611 10.46 -3.56 1.99
N PRO A 612 9.27 -4.03 1.58
CA PRO A 612 8.01 -3.52 2.09
C PRO A 612 7.91 -3.49 3.62
N LEU A 613 8.65 -4.30 4.39
CA LEU A 613 8.66 -4.23 5.85
C LEU A 613 9.25 -2.89 6.33
N ALA A 614 10.41 -2.50 5.80
CA ALA A 614 11.03 -1.21 6.08
C ALA A 614 10.19 -0.04 5.53
N ARG A 615 9.53 -0.23 4.38
CA ARG A 615 8.59 0.78 3.84
C ARG A 615 7.34 0.91 4.69
N ALA A 616 6.84 -0.18 5.28
CA ALA A 616 5.66 -0.17 6.15
C ALA A 616 5.86 0.73 7.36
N VAL A 617 7.08 0.75 7.92
CA VAL A 617 7.44 1.70 9.00
C VAL A 617 7.08 3.13 8.58
N PHE A 618 7.43 3.52 7.35
CA PHE A 618 7.12 4.86 6.84
C PHE A 618 5.66 5.03 6.43
N SER A 619 5.10 4.08 5.67
CA SER A 619 3.78 4.26 5.04
C SER A 619 2.60 3.92 5.93
N ARG A 620 2.81 3.20 7.04
CA ARG A 620 1.73 2.74 7.93
C ARG A 620 1.83 3.27 9.34
N PHE A 621 3.05 3.58 9.81
CA PHE A 621 3.25 4.00 11.19
C PHE A 621 3.66 5.46 11.35
N TYR A 622 3.94 6.21 10.28
CA TYR A 622 3.96 7.66 10.43
C TYR A 622 2.53 8.19 10.28
N ASN A 623 2.02 8.76 11.37
CA ASN A 623 0.87 9.63 11.30
C ASN A 623 1.29 10.88 10.53
N LEU A 624 0.79 10.93 9.32
CA LEU A 624 1.17 11.91 8.35
C LEU A 624 0.60 13.29 8.67
N ASP A 625 -0.59 13.33 9.27
CA ASP A 625 -1.19 14.57 9.74
C ASP A 625 -0.31 15.21 10.81
N LYS A 626 0.15 14.43 11.80
CA LYS A 626 1.11 14.88 12.83
C LYS A 626 2.47 15.26 12.25
N LEU A 627 2.94 14.56 11.22
CA LEU A 627 4.20 14.90 10.57
C LEU A 627 4.14 16.24 9.85
N LEU A 628 2.94 16.63 9.43
CA LEU A 628 2.72 17.82 8.61
C LEU A 628 1.98 18.96 9.36
N ALA A 629 1.39 18.70 10.53
CA ALA A 629 0.75 19.66 11.41
C ALA A 629 1.76 20.33 12.36
N GLN A 630 1.99 21.63 12.12
CA GLN A 630 2.96 22.52 12.80
C GLN A 630 4.42 22.02 12.79
N GLU A 631 5.40 22.90 13.07
CA GLU A 631 6.82 22.50 13.13
C GLU A 631 6.94 21.39 14.19
N PRO A 632 7.13 20.11 13.82
CA PRO A 632 7.24 19.08 14.84
C PRO A 632 8.56 19.32 15.55
N GLU A 633 8.51 19.84 16.77
CA GLU A 633 9.70 19.96 17.63
C GLU A 633 10.40 18.60 17.77
N ASP A 634 9.66 17.49 17.59
CA ASP A 634 10.19 16.14 17.49
C ASP A 634 9.43 15.25 16.48
N VAL A 635 10.11 14.85 15.40
CA VAL A 635 9.61 13.89 14.38
C VAL A 635 9.16 12.57 15.00
N ASN A 636 9.66 12.21 16.19
CA ASN A 636 9.27 11.00 16.90
C ASN A 636 7.80 11.02 17.35
N GLN A 637 7.17 12.20 17.47
CA GLN A 637 5.75 12.31 17.85
C GLN A 637 4.79 11.90 16.73
N ALA A 638 5.25 11.97 15.48
CA ALA A 638 4.49 11.52 14.32
C ALA A 638 4.53 9.99 14.15
N LEU A 639 5.43 9.29 14.84
CA LEU A 639 5.58 7.85 14.71
C LEU A 639 4.64 7.11 15.69
N ASP A 640 3.71 6.34 15.14
CA ASP A 640 2.83 5.43 15.86
C ASP A 640 3.66 4.38 16.61
N PHE A 641 3.39 4.28 17.91
CA PHE A 641 4.03 3.33 18.81
C PHE A 641 3.82 1.87 18.41
N ALA A 642 2.81 1.57 17.58
CA ALA A 642 2.51 0.23 17.09
C ALA A 642 3.65 -0.34 16.23
N VAL A 643 4.55 0.51 15.70
CA VAL A 643 5.70 0.06 14.90
C VAL A 643 6.62 -0.90 15.65
N ALA A 644 6.84 -0.71 16.95
CA ALA A 644 7.76 -1.57 17.70
C ALA A 644 7.17 -2.97 17.96
N PRO A 645 5.92 -3.12 18.46
CA PRO A 645 5.25 -4.42 18.50
C PRO A 645 5.11 -5.06 17.11
N PHE A 646 4.82 -4.28 16.06
CA PHE A 646 4.74 -4.76 14.67
C PHE A 646 6.05 -5.40 14.21
N LEU A 647 7.18 -4.70 14.40
CA LEU A 647 8.51 -5.21 14.05
C LEU A 647 8.83 -6.47 14.84
N LYS A 648 8.51 -6.49 16.14
CA LYS A 648 8.73 -7.67 16.99
C LYS A 648 7.94 -8.88 16.47
N ILE A 649 6.64 -8.73 16.23
CA ILE A 649 5.77 -9.82 15.76
C ILE A 649 6.24 -10.30 14.38
N SER A 650 6.51 -9.39 13.44
CA SER A 650 6.90 -9.73 12.07
C SER A 650 8.26 -10.43 12.01
N LEU A 651 9.26 -9.92 12.72
CA LEU A 651 10.59 -10.54 12.76
C LEU A 651 10.56 -11.88 13.50
N SER A 652 9.84 -11.98 14.62
CA SER A 652 9.66 -13.26 15.31
C SER A 652 8.99 -14.31 14.42
N ALA A 653 8.03 -13.91 13.57
CA ALA A 653 7.46 -14.80 12.58
C ALA A 653 8.51 -15.29 11.57
N TRP A 654 9.30 -14.38 10.99
CA TRP A 654 10.31 -14.74 9.97
C TRP A 654 11.36 -15.74 10.48
N PHE A 655 11.73 -15.65 11.75
CA PHE A 655 12.72 -16.53 12.35
C PHE A 655 12.11 -17.67 13.20
N ALA A 656 10.80 -17.88 13.16
CA ALA A 656 10.11 -18.89 13.97
C ALA A 656 10.52 -20.33 13.61
N ALA A 657 10.90 -20.58 12.35
CA ALA A 657 11.39 -21.87 11.87
C ALA A 657 12.89 -22.08 12.15
N VAL A 658 13.62 -21.08 12.67
CA VAL A 658 15.05 -21.26 12.97
C VAL A 658 15.19 -22.18 14.17
N PRO A 659 15.94 -23.29 14.06
CA PRO A 659 16.16 -24.20 15.18
C PRO A 659 16.85 -23.50 16.34
N THR A 660 16.43 -23.82 17.57
CA THR A 660 16.98 -23.23 18.80
C THR A 660 18.30 -23.85 19.25
N ALA A 661 18.83 -24.84 18.53
CA ALA A 661 19.95 -25.67 18.99
C ALA A 661 21.33 -25.15 18.55
N ASP A 662 22.37 -25.56 19.28
CA ASP A 662 23.81 -25.45 18.93
C ASP A 662 24.18 -26.32 17.71
N SER A 663 23.35 -26.32 16.66
CA SER A 663 23.71 -26.95 15.39
C SER A 663 24.94 -26.25 14.85
N ALA A 664 25.98 -27.03 14.53
CA ALA A 664 27.20 -26.52 13.92
C ALA A 664 26.91 -25.82 12.57
N ASP A 665 25.75 -26.09 11.96
CA ASP A 665 25.30 -25.46 10.71
C ASP A 665 23.81 -25.07 10.78
N LEU A 666 23.53 -23.98 11.50
CA LEU A 666 22.18 -23.43 11.63
C LEU A 666 21.55 -22.98 10.30
N TRP A 667 22.36 -22.62 9.30
CA TRP A 667 21.85 -22.23 7.99
C TRP A 667 21.30 -23.43 7.23
N ARG A 668 22.02 -24.55 7.26
CA ARG A 668 21.54 -25.82 6.72
C ARG A 668 20.28 -26.29 7.43
N THR A 669 20.27 -26.26 8.76
CA THR A 669 19.06 -26.72 9.49
C THR A 669 17.88 -25.78 9.26
N TRP A 670 18.11 -24.48 9.07
CA TRP A 670 17.06 -23.53 8.70
C TRP A 670 16.60 -23.70 7.25
N SER A 671 17.48 -24.00 6.29
CA SER A 671 17.10 -24.29 4.91
C SER A 671 16.25 -25.55 4.82
N GLU A 672 16.63 -26.60 5.56
CA GLU A 672 15.86 -27.84 5.69
C GLU A 672 14.48 -27.56 6.30
N ALA A 673 14.39 -26.74 7.36
CA ALA A 673 13.13 -26.35 7.98
C ALA A 673 12.24 -25.51 7.03
N LEU A 674 12.86 -24.71 6.17
CA LEU A 674 12.18 -23.91 5.16
C LEU A 674 11.87 -24.69 3.85
N GLY A 675 12.28 -25.95 3.75
CA GLY A 675 12.10 -26.74 2.53
C GLY A 675 12.78 -26.12 1.31
N SER A 676 13.92 -25.45 1.51
CA SER A 676 14.66 -24.72 0.47
C SER A 676 16.13 -25.15 0.42
N ASP A 677 16.81 -24.84 -0.69
CA ASP A 677 18.23 -25.13 -0.86
C ASP A 677 19.08 -24.21 0.03
N GLU A 678 20.09 -24.77 0.70
CA GLU A 678 21.00 -24.02 1.55
C GLU A 678 21.74 -22.89 0.81
N GLU A 679 22.10 -23.12 -0.45
CA GLU A 679 22.74 -22.13 -1.31
C GLU A 679 21.80 -20.98 -1.67
N VAL A 680 20.51 -21.27 -1.84
CA VAL A 680 19.47 -20.24 -2.02
C VAL A 680 19.40 -19.36 -0.78
N LEU A 681 19.37 -19.95 0.42
CA LEU A 681 19.38 -19.17 1.66
C LEU A 681 20.64 -18.32 1.78
N LYS A 682 21.82 -18.90 1.52
CA LYS A 682 23.10 -18.19 1.67
C LYS A 682 23.31 -17.08 0.65
N LYS A 683 23.02 -17.34 -0.63
CA LYS A 683 23.29 -16.42 -1.74
C LYS A 683 22.19 -15.40 -1.93
N GLN A 684 20.96 -15.76 -1.59
CA GLN A 684 19.80 -14.93 -1.88
C GLN A 684 19.11 -14.39 -0.63
N LEU A 685 18.70 -15.27 0.29
CA LEU A 685 17.94 -14.84 1.46
C LEU A 685 18.79 -14.04 2.48
N ALA A 686 20.02 -14.47 2.76
CA ALA A 686 20.85 -13.83 3.78
C ALA A 686 21.21 -12.38 3.39
N PRO A 687 21.67 -12.07 2.15
CA PRO A 687 21.91 -10.68 1.74
C PRO A 687 20.63 -9.85 1.77
N ALA A 688 19.50 -10.41 1.34
CA ALA A 688 18.20 -9.76 1.39
C ALA A 688 17.82 -9.32 2.82
N LEU A 689 17.89 -10.27 3.77
CA LEU A 689 17.61 -10.02 5.18
C LEU A 689 18.60 -9.01 5.76
N ASP A 690 19.88 -9.11 5.41
CA ASP A 690 20.91 -8.19 5.89
C ASP A 690 20.61 -6.74 5.47
N PHE A 691 20.18 -6.53 4.22
CA PHE A 691 19.74 -5.21 3.76
C PHE A 691 18.49 -4.71 4.47
N VAL A 692 17.46 -5.54 4.65
CA VAL A 692 16.21 -5.14 5.31
C VAL A 692 16.46 -4.79 6.78
N LEU A 693 17.18 -5.64 7.51
CA LEU A 693 17.50 -5.43 8.92
C LEU A 693 18.41 -4.22 9.11
N GLU A 694 19.44 -4.03 8.27
CA GLU A 694 20.29 -2.84 8.35
C GLU A 694 19.51 -1.57 8.02
N ALA A 695 18.59 -1.60 7.05
CA ALA A 695 17.72 -0.47 6.73
C ALA A 695 16.80 -0.10 7.91
N ILE A 696 16.24 -1.08 8.62
CA ILE A 696 15.48 -0.85 9.85
C ILE A 696 16.39 -0.23 10.92
N LEU A 697 17.58 -0.79 11.15
CA LEU A 697 18.55 -0.28 12.13
C LEU A 697 19.03 1.15 11.82
N ARG A 698 19.02 1.60 10.56
CA ARG A 698 19.30 3.01 10.21
C ARG A 698 18.28 3.97 10.80
N MET A 699 17.07 3.51 11.10
CA MET A 699 16.00 4.30 11.68
C MET A 699 16.11 4.43 13.21
N GLN A 700 17.22 4.01 13.83
CA GLN A 700 17.44 4.03 15.28
C GLN A 700 17.05 5.34 15.98
N LYS A 701 17.31 6.49 15.35
CA LYS A 701 17.01 7.79 15.96
C LYS A 701 15.50 7.99 16.17
N ALA A 702 14.69 7.43 15.25
CA ALA A 702 13.25 7.47 15.32
C ALA A 702 12.67 6.33 16.14
N LEU A 703 13.22 5.11 15.98
CA LEU A 703 12.65 3.90 16.56
C LEU A 703 13.10 3.62 18.01
N ASP A 704 14.29 4.04 18.46
CA ASP A 704 14.72 3.80 19.85
C ASP A 704 13.80 4.47 20.89
N PRO A 705 13.37 5.74 20.72
CA PRO A 705 12.38 6.35 21.62
C PRO A 705 11.08 5.54 21.69
N VAL A 706 10.59 5.06 20.55
CA VAL A 706 9.37 4.26 20.46
C VAL A 706 9.54 2.89 21.13
N CYS A 707 10.66 2.20 20.91
CA CYS A 707 10.98 0.94 21.61
C CYS A 707 10.98 1.14 23.13
N LYS A 708 11.58 2.22 23.62
CA LYS A 708 11.61 2.54 25.05
C LYS A 708 10.20 2.77 25.62
N GLN A 709 9.37 3.54 24.92
CA GLN A 709 7.99 3.85 25.36
C GLN A 709 7.10 2.60 25.34
N THR A 710 7.30 1.72 24.36
CA THR A 710 6.55 0.45 24.22
C THR A 710 7.17 -0.73 24.97
N SER A 711 8.21 -0.50 25.80
CA SER A 711 8.97 -1.57 26.47
C SER A 711 8.11 -2.50 27.33
N ARG A 712 6.95 -2.06 27.83
CA ARG A 712 5.99 -2.92 28.54
C ARG A 712 5.35 -3.97 27.63
N LEU A 713 5.08 -3.62 26.37
CA LEU A 713 4.49 -4.49 25.36
C LEU A 713 5.56 -5.36 24.69
N THR A 714 6.69 -4.76 24.35
CA THR A 714 7.74 -5.39 23.55
C THR A 714 8.83 -6.05 24.38
N GLN A 715 8.94 -5.74 25.67
CA GLN A 715 10.02 -6.21 26.56
C GLN A 715 11.43 -5.84 26.07
N VAL A 716 11.57 -4.79 25.26
CA VAL A 716 12.87 -4.31 24.74
C VAL A 716 12.99 -2.81 24.94
N ALA A 717 14.20 -2.32 25.23
CA ALA A 717 14.47 -0.91 25.51
C ALA A 717 15.02 -0.14 24.31
N SER A 718 15.40 -0.84 23.22
CA SER A 718 15.96 -0.24 22.01
C SER A 718 15.69 -1.10 20.78
N LEU A 719 15.83 -0.52 19.59
CA LEU A 719 15.72 -1.23 18.33
C LEU A 719 16.79 -2.31 18.18
N GLY A 720 18.02 -2.05 18.65
CA GLY A 720 19.09 -3.03 18.63
C GLY A 720 18.79 -4.25 19.52
N GLU A 721 18.12 -4.04 20.65
CA GLU A 721 17.65 -5.13 21.52
C GLU A 721 16.47 -5.89 20.87
N LEU A 722 15.54 -5.18 20.22
CA LEU A 722 14.46 -5.77 19.44
C LEU A 722 15.00 -6.74 18.39
N VAL A 723 15.91 -6.28 17.53
CA VAL A 723 16.50 -7.11 16.48
C VAL A 723 17.24 -8.31 17.07
N ARG A 724 18.02 -8.12 18.15
CA ARG A 724 18.72 -9.26 18.81
C ARG A 724 17.77 -10.24 19.49
N SER A 725 16.59 -9.80 19.94
CA SER A 725 15.58 -10.66 20.56
C SER A 725 14.82 -11.51 19.53
N CYS A 726 14.71 -11.03 18.28
CA CYS A 726 13.98 -11.72 17.21
C CYS A 726 14.89 -12.52 16.27
N VAL A 727 16.14 -12.07 16.04
CA VAL A 727 17.08 -12.72 15.12
C VAL A 727 18.02 -13.63 15.91
N PRO A 728 18.04 -14.95 15.64
CA PRO A 728 18.95 -15.88 16.28
C PRO A 728 20.41 -15.47 16.12
N ALA A 729 21.14 -15.44 17.24
CA ALA A 729 22.48 -14.85 17.30
C ALA A 729 23.47 -15.47 16.30
N ALA A 730 23.33 -16.76 16.02
CA ALA A 730 24.20 -17.48 15.10
C ALA A 730 23.97 -17.15 13.62
N LEU A 731 22.91 -16.41 13.26
CA LEU A 731 22.72 -15.91 11.89
C LEU A 731 23.55 -14.64 11.62
N PHE A 732 23.89 -13.85 12.65
CA PHE A 732 24.61 -12.58 12.47
C PHE A 732 25.93 -12.65 11.70
N PRO A 733 26.77 -13.71 11.82
CA PRO A 733 27.98 -13.84 11.00
C PRO A 733 27.74 -13.86 9.48
N ARG A 734 26.51 -14.14 9.04
CA ARG A 734 26.08 -14.07 7.62
C ARG A 734 25.28 -12.81 7.30
N LEU A 735 25.07 -11.93 8.28
CA LEU A 735 24.39 -10.64 8.15
C LEU A 735 25.38 -9.51 8.52
N PRO A 736 26.50 -9.35 7.78
CA PRO A 736 27.61 -8.49 8.17
C PRO A 736 27.22 -7.01 8.29
N LEU A 737 26.30 -6.49 7.47
CA LEU A 737 25.87 -5.09 7.54
C LEU A 737 25.08 -4.84 8.83
N THR A 738 24.14 -5.74 9.14
CA THR A 738 23.32 -5.74 10.35
C THR A 738 24.19 -5.88 11.58
N GLN A 739 25.11 -6.86 11.59
CA GLN A 739 26.04 -7.08 12.70
C GLN A 739 26.91 -5.85 12.95
N ALA A 740 27.55 -5.30 11.92
CA ALA A 740 28.39 -4.11 12.05
C ALA A 740 27.60 -2.91 12.60
N ARG A 741 26.35 -2.75 12.19
CA ARG A 741 25.46 -1.69 12.68
C ARG A 741 25.09 -1.89 14.16
N LEU A 742 24.74 -3.12 14.54
CA LEU A 742 24.44 -3.51 15.90
C LEU A 742 25.63 -3.29 16.83
N GLU A 743 26.84 -3.66 16.41
CA GLU A 743 28.08 -3.45 17.17
C GLU A 743 28.42 -1.96 17.30
N ARG A 744 28.21 -1.18 16.24
CA ARG A 744 28.50 0.26 16.24
C ARG A 744 27.59 1.07 17.17
N HIS A 745 26.30 0.76 17.21
CA HIS A 745 25.32 1.60 17.89
C HIS A 745 24.77 1.00 19.19
N TRP A 746 24.76 -0.33 19.32
CA TRP A 746 24.34 -1.03 20.54
C TRP A 746 25.37 -2.10 20.90
N PRO A 747 26.63 -1.74 21.20
CA PRO A 747 27.65 -2.72 21.56
C PRO A 747 27.16 -3.56 22.73
N ILE A 748 27.30 -4.89 22.62
CA ILE A 748 27.04 -5.78 23.74
C ILE A 748 28.06 -5.41 24.81
N LYS A 749 27.59 -4.78 25.89
CA LYS A 749 28.44 -4.54 27.05
C LYS A 749 28.84 -5.94 27.53
N PRO A 750 30.15 -6.29 27.53
CA PRO A 750 30.57 -7.57 28.09
C PRO A 750 29.95 -7.65 29.47
N ALA A 751 29.22 -8.74 29.75
CA ALA A 751 28.55 -8.93 31.02
C ALA A 751 29.58 -8.62 32.10
N GLN A 752 29.43 -7.47 32.76
CA GLN A 752 30.40 -7.08 33.78
C GLN A 752 30.31 -8.19 34.81
N ALA A 753 31.39 -8.99 34.91
CA ALA A 753 31.46 -10.10 35.85
C ALA A 753 30.87 -9.58 37.16
N PRO A 754 29.79 -10.22 37.67
CA PRO A 754 28.95 -9.64 38.70
C PRO A 754 29.88 -9.11 39.77
N LYS A 755 29.97 -7.76 39.87
CA LYS A 755 30.82 -7.14 40.88
C LYS A 755 30.28 -7.71 42.17
N LYS A 756 31.02 -8.64 42.79
CA LYS A 756 30.69 -9.16 44.11
C LYS A 756 30.60 -7.91 44.96
N LYS A 757 29.38 -7.42 45.20
CA LYS A 757 29.12 -6.43 46.23
C LYS A 757 29.47 -7.21 47.50
N LEU A 758 30.74 -7.10 47.91
CA LEU A 758 31.15 -7.41 49.27
C LEU A 758 30.31 -6.48 50.13
N SER A 759 29.14 -6.95 50.51
CA SER A 759 28.34 -6.36 51.56
C SER A 759 29.20 -6.43 52.81
N LEU A 760 29.84 -5.30 53.15
CA LEU A 760 30.60 -5.11 54.39
C LEU A 760 29.70 -5.04 55.63
N LEU A 761 28.42 -5.43 55.53
CA LEU A 761 27.40 -5.24 56.56
C LEU A 761 26.79 -6.53 57.13
N THR A 762 27.51 -7.65 57.09
CA THR A 762 27.12 -8.86 57.83
C THR A 762 28.32 -9.48 58.55
N GLN A 763 28.81 -8.78 59.56
CA GLN A 763 29.53 -9.39 60.69
C GLN A 763 28.91 -8.92 62.01
N THR A 764 27.69 -9.37 62.28
CA THR A 764 27.16 -9.43 63.65
C THR A 764 26.16 -10.57 63.74
N SER A 765 26.58 -11.62 64.44
CA SER A 765 25.80 -12.33 65.47
C SER A 765 24.40 -12.85 65.10
N ALA A 766 24.26 -14.17 64.91
CA ALA A 766 23.08 -14.89 65.38
C ALA A 766 23.37 -16.38 65.57
N LEU A 767 23.21 -16.79 66.82
CA LEU A 767 23.22 -18.15 67.32
C LEU A 767 22.15 -19.02 66.63
N LYS A 768 22.49 -20.29 66.43
CA LYS A 768 21.56 -21.38 66.14
C LYS A 768 20.44 -21.45 67.19
N PRO A 769 19.24 -21.90 66.77
CA PRO A 769 18.58 -22.95 67.53
C PRO A 769 18.29 -24.17 66.66
N CYS A 770 18.54 -25.33 67.25
CA CYS A 770 18.11 -26.64 66.80
C CYS A 770 16.58 -26.74 66.83
N THR A 771 15.98 -27.26 65.76
CA THR A 771 14.73 -28.03 65.87
C THR A 771 14.76 -29.20 64.90
N ALA A 772 14.44 -30.37 65.45
CA ALA A 772 14.36 -31.66 64.80
C ALA A 772 12.92 -31.96 64.33
N SER A 773 12.79 -32.53 63.14
CA SER A 773 11.82 -33.57 62.72
C SER A 773 12.02 -33.73 61.20
N GLY A 774 12.19 -34.90 60.57
CA GLY A 774 11.73 -36.23 60.89
C GLY A 774 10.91 -36.73 59.69
N TYR A 775 11.30 -37.89 59.14
CA TYR A 775 10.68 -38.69 58.06
C TYR A 775 10.88 -38.26 56.61
N ALA A 776 11.05 -39.14 55.62
CA ALA A 776 11.67 -40.47 55.45
C ALA A 776 11.46 -40.87 53.97
N SER A 777 12.28 -41.84 53.54
CA SER A 777 12.17 -42.67 52.33
C SER A 777 12.64 -42.06 51.00
N SER A 778 13.29 -42.77 50.08
CA SER A 778 14.12 -44.00 50.12
C SER A 778 14.58 -44.26 48.68
N GLN A 779 15.72 -44.94 48.52
CA GLN A 779 16.26 -45.59 47.31
C GLN A 779 16.93 -44.62 46.30
N GLY A 780 18.13 -44.87 45.79
CA GLY A 780 19.06 -45.98 45.96
C GLY A 780 20.08 -45.97 44.81
N GLN A 781 21.35 -46.28 45.13
CA GLN A 781 22.44 -46.70 44.24
C GLN A 781 22.95 -45.65 43.23
N GLY A 782 24.25 -45.42 43.01
CA GLY A 782 25.47 -46.10 43.41
C GLY A 782 26.53 -45.86 42.31
N PHE A 783 27.78 -45.73 42.72
CA PHE A 783 29.02 -45.95 41.95
C PHE A 783 29.76 -44.79 41.21
N THR A 784 30.90 -44.45 41.85
CA THR A 784 32.27 -44.26 41.33
C THR A 784 32.68 -43.06 40.47
N LYS A 785 33.38 -42.14 41.17
CA LYS A 785 34.75 -41.66 40.90
C LYS A 785 35.34 -41.99 39.52
N PHE A 786 35.61 -40.95 38.74
CA PHE A 786 36.84 -40.84 37.96
C PHE A 786 37.46 -39.45 38.13
N ILE A 787 38.75 -39.48 38.46
CA ILE A 787 39.69 -38.38 38.55
C ILE A 787 40.22 -38.13 37.14
N THR A 788 40.25 -36.89 36.66
CA THR A 788 41.19 -36.45 35.61
C THR A 788 41.46 -34.94 35.76
N GLU A 789 42.59 -34.68 36.42
CA GLU A 789 43.66 -33.75 36.03
C GLU A 789 43.30 -32.50 35.17
N THR A 790 43.32 -31.36 35.85
CA THR A 790 43.63 -30.03 35.27
C THR A 790 45.12 -29.89 34.99
N PRO A 791 45.55 -29.38 33.82
CA PRO A 791 46.92 -28.89 33.62
C PRO A 791 47.06 -27.42 34.10
N PRO A 792 48.23 -26.99 34.57
CA PRO A 792 48.50 -25.60 34.89
C PRO A 792 48.85 -24.83 33.61
N CYS A 793 48.31 -23.63 33.44
CA CYS A 793 48.84 -22.68 32.47
C CYS A 793 49.28 -21.43 33.22
N ASP A 794 50.59 -21.26 33.22
CA ASP A 794 51.33 -20.14 33.78
C ASP A 794 50.99 -18.83 33.09
N LYS A 795 50.97 -17.78 33.91
CA LYS A 795 51.03 -16.39 33.49
C LYS A 795 52.45 -16.06 33.06
N GLN A 796 52.62 -15.36 31.94
CA GLN A 796 53.53 -14.22 31.82
C GLN A 796 53.33 -13.44 30.50
N ALA A 797 53.41 -12.11 30.63
CA ALA A 797 53.32 -11.01 29.65
C ALA A 797 51.90 -10.62 29.17
#